data_AF-A0A838SQC5-F1
#
_entry.id   AF-A0A838SQC5-F1
#
_cell.length_a   1.000
_cell.length_b   1.000
_cell.length_c   1.000
_cell.angle_alpha   90.00
_cell.angle_beta   90.00
_cell.angle_gamma   90.00
#
_symmetry.space_group_name_H-M   'P 1'
#
loop_
_entity.id
_entity.type
_entity.pdbx_description
1 polymer ?
#
loop_
_entity_poly.entity_id
_entity_poly.type
_entity_poly.pdbx_seq_one_letter_code
_entity_poly.pdbx_strand_id
1 'polypeptide(L)'
;MVAADVHEYPRVALTVAAPPELAGIDVSSGFEVRQDGTSRALDAEAIPGDTLEVALVIDTSGSMLGRAMEAAQLAAVDFVERLPEAVRMTVVGFGDRPRVASTMGSGRADTVRAIRGLTAQGETALYDGVLQGLGQLSRGSAVRRAMVLLSDGADTASAASLSDTRRALRKTGVDFHAIHLETTEGDSRALTSLSRAAGGNVLSADDPDTLQSVYDGVAAALANQYLVTFTSRGHGATDVDLSLRYGTVAANTTHRLRLPPAAAPAPALTTLDPTVRIVGVNDDDYPEMEVTVVAPRPLAPKDLRHQAFEVLEGGRAADVDVERLRGLDLEVVLAIDISGSMQGQPIEEAKQAALKYLEQMPAGTRVAVIGFAENPKVLSEFTGDLAGLRTAITALEASGETALFDATILAAKMFKGREPAARSIVLLSDGGDTVSSQTLAAAEAAVDDVAATVHSLELATEETDRVSLQRLASTAGGEVTPVEDAAALTEVFDGLATDVGNQYVLRYRSSLHGETDLEVGVDAGGVAARASRAVVLPPLPWFDAFLASPWGLRTGAAAVYVSLTLLVLLLLAPKPVRARLAGMAGFGSAGPSKPTGLAEVGTWAKSAIERALQNRGWIEGLNTRLERAGVLLRPGEFVLLAAGAASVLLIVGTVARGTLTGLLLAAVVPLVAKVVLSALASRRRVAFGKQLGDTMQMMAGSLRSGYGLLQAADAVAREADSPTAEEFRRLVMETRLGRDIDDTLRAMGERVGSEDFKWVMQAIQIHRQIGGDLAQVLDEVASTIREREQVFRQVKALSAEGRLSAIILLALPFVVVGGISVTNPSYMDELFTTRVGHYLIATGFVLMAVGAVWVRKIVEPKF
;
A
#
# COMPACT_ATOMS: atom_id res chain seq x y z
N MET A 1 -25.45 -21.65 -4.26
CA MET A 1 -26.19 -20.37 -4.32
C MET A 1 -25.23 -19.29 -4.77
N VAL A 2 -25.63 -18.40 -5.68
CA VAL A 2 -24.75 -17.38 -6.30
C VAL A 2 -24.95 -16.02 -5.65
N ALA A 3 -26.20 -15.62 -5.39
CA ALA A 3 -26.52 -14.37 -4.71
C ALA A 3 -27.91 -14.44 -4.04
N ALA A 4 -28.16 -13.56 -3.07
CA ALA A 4 -29.47 -13.34 -2.48
C ALA A 4 -29.80 -11.85 -2.49
N ASP A 5 -30.98 -11.51 -2.98
CA ASP A 5 -31.54 -10.16 -2.97
C ASP A 5 -32.73 -10.10 -2.02
N VAL A 6 -32.68 -9.14 -1.09
CA VAL A 6 -33.67 -8.92 -0.04
C VAL A 6 -34.21 -7.48 -0.05
N HIS A 7 -33.93 -6.69 -1.10
CA HIS A 7 -34.35 -5.28 -1.17
C HIS A 7 -35.87 -5.12 -1.23
N GLU A 8 -36.59 -6.09 -1.82
CA GLU A 8 -38.06 -6.12 -1.88
C GLU A 8 -38.72 -6.89 -0.71
N TYR A 9 -38.06 -6.95 0.45
CA TYR A 9 -38.59 -7.64 1.63
C TYR A 9 -40.06 -7.23 1.94
N PRO A 10 -41.00 -8.17 2.18
CA PRO A 10 -40.80 -9.58 2.55
C PRO A 10 -40.54 -10.54 1.39
N ARG A 11 -40.48 -10.08 0.14
CA ARG A 11 -40.11 -10.91 -1.01
C ARG A 11 -38.59 -11.09 -1.03
N VAL A 12 -38.15 -12.33 -1.10
CA VAL A 12 -36.73 -12.71 -1.18
C VAL A 12 -36.50 -13.37 -2.53
N ALA A 13 -35.47 -12.93 -3.23
CA ALA A 13 -35.04 -13.51 -4.50
C ALA A 13 -33.65 -14.15 -4.34
N LEU A 14 -33.54 -15.43 -4.67
CA LEU A 14 -32.29 -16.18 -4.61
C LEU A 14 -31.85 -16.53 -6.03
N THR A 15 -30.62 -16.16 -6.40
CA THR A 15 -30.00 -16.63 -7.63
C THR A 15 -29.22 -17.89 -7.33
N VAL A 16 -29.60 -19.00 -7.96
CA VAL A 16 -29.04 -20.33 -7.68
C VAL A 16 -28.56 -20.98 -8.96
N ALA A 17 -27.37 -21.59 -8.92
CA ALA A 17 -26.86 -22.39 -10.02
C ALA A 17 -27.32 -23.84 -9.87
N ALA A 18 -27.87 -24.43 -10.93
CA ALA A 18 -28.16 -25.85 -10.97
C ALA A 18 -26.86 -26.66 -11.19
N PRO A 19 -26.81 -27.93 -10.73
CA PRO A 19 -25.70 -28.83 -10.98
C PRO A 19 -25.35 -28.93 -12.49
N PRO A 20 -24.06 -29.04 -12.85
CA PRO A 20 -23.62 -29.10 -14.25
C PRO A 20 -24.28 -30.22 -15.07
N GLU A 21 -24.66 -31.32 -14.42
CA GLU A 21 -25.33 -32.46 -15.06
C GLU A 21 -26.74 -32.14 -15.57
N LEU A 22 -27.33 -31.03 -15.10
CA LEU A 22 -28.65 -30.55 -15.47
C LEU A 22 -28.59 -29.36 -16.44
N ALA A 23 -27.43 -29.12 -17.06
CA ALA A 23 -27.24 -28.01 -17.98
C ALA A 23 -28.17 -28.07 -19.20
N GLY A 24 -28.79 -26.94 -19.54
CA GLY A 24 -29.71 -26.82 -20.68
C GLY A 24 -31.07 -27.52 -20.51
N ILE A 25 -31.37 -28.03 -19.31
CA ILE A 25 -32.66 -28.62 -18.95
C ILE A 25 -33.39 -27.63 -18.04
N ASP A 26 -34.68 -27.37 -18.30
CA ASP A 26 -35.52 -26.58 -17.40
C ASP A 26 -35.86 -27.38 -16.13
N VAL A 27 -35.26 -26.97 -15.01
CA VAL A 27 -35.43 -27.62 -13.70
C VAL A 27 -36.19 -26.74 -12.70
N SER A 28 -36.87 -25.70 -13.18
CA SER A 28 -37.70 -24.78 -12.39
C SER A 28 -38.64 -25.52 -11.41
N SER A 29 -39.32 -26.57 -11.88
CA SER A 29 -40.26 -27.37 -11.09
C SER A 29 -39.61 -28.25 -10.01
N GLY A 30 -38.29 -28.42 -10.02
CA GLY A 30 -37.56 -29.30 -9.10
C GLY A 30 -37.09 -28.63 -7.81
N PHE A 31 -37.26 -27.30 -7.67
CA PHE A 31 -36.81 -26.55 -6.49
C PHE A 31 -37.81 -26.66 -5.32
N GLU A 32 -37.27 -26.78 -4.11
CA GLU A 32 -38.01 -26.66 -2.84
C GLU A 32 -37.23 -25.76 -1.88
N VAL A 33 -37.90 -24.78 -1.26
CA VAL A 33 -37.33 -23.89 -0.22
C VAL A 33 -37.97 -24.22 1.12
N ARG A 34 -37.14 -24.38 2.16
CA ARG A 34 -37.58 -24.46 3.55
C ARG A 34 -36.89 -23.36 4.35
N GLN A 35 -37.65 -22.66 5.17
CA GLN A 35 -37.15 -21.61 6.06
C GLN A 35 -37.43 -22.04 7.49
N ASP A 36 -36.38 -22.13 8.31
CA ASP A 36 -36.45 -22.64 9.69
C ASP A 36 -37.19 -23.99 9.77
N GLY A 37 -36.91 -24.89 8.82
CA GLY A 37 -37.53 -26.22 8.70
C GLY A 37 -38.94 -26.25 8.06
N THR A 38 -39.57 -25.10 7.81
CA THR A 38 -40.92 -24.99 7.23
C THR A 38 -40.86 -24.76 5.72
N SER A 39 -41.55 -25.59 4.92
CA SER A 39 -41.62 -25.43 3.46
C SER A 39 -42.33 -24.13 3.07
N ARG A 40 -41.79 -23.42 2.07
CA ARG A 40 -42.32 -22.15 1.54
C ARG A 40 -42.69 -22.31 0.08
N ALA A 41 -43.82 -21.71 -0.30
CA ALA A 41 -44.17 -21.57 -1.70
C ALA A 41 -43.12 -20.67 -2.39
N LEU A 42 -42.64 -21.11 -3.54
CA LEU A 42 -41.64 -20.44 -4.33
C LEU A 42 -42.10 -20.34 -5.78
N ASP A 43 -41.51 -19.39 -6.49
CA ASP A 43 -41.52 -19.31 -7.94
C ASP A 43 -40.07 -19.43 -8.43
N ALA A 44 -39.83 -20.27 -9.44
CA ALA A 44 -38.49 -20.53 -9.95
C ALA A 44 -38.50 -20.38 -11.47
N GLU A 45 -37.65 -19.50 -11.98
CA GLU A 45 -37.52 -19.27 -13.42
C GLU A 45 -36.05 -19.35 -13.85
N ALA A 46 -35.82 -19.89 -15.05
CA ALA A 46 -34.49 -19.91 -15.65
C ALA A 46 -34.11 -18.49 -16.08
N ILE A 47 -32.93 -18.01 -15.68
CA ILE A 47 -32.49 -16.66 -16.03
C ILE A 47 -31.93 -16.67 -17.46
N PRO A 48 -32.49 -15.87 -18.40
CA PRO A 48 -32.03 -15.82 -19.78
C PRO A 48 -30.55 -15.41 -19.91
N GLY A 49 -29.81 -16.08 -20.79
CA GLY A 49 -28.36 -15.86 -20.97
C GLY A 49 -27.98 -14.53 -21.64
N ASP A 50 -28.90 -13.86 -22.34
CA ASP A 50 -28.70 -12.53 -22.95
C ASP A 50 -28.56 -11.41 -21.90
N THR A 51 -29.00 -11.67 -20.67
CA THR A 51 -28.86 -10.76 -19.53
C THR A 51 -27.48 -10.83 -18.86
N LEU A 52 -26.58 -11.72 -19.31
CA LEU A 52 -25.27 -11.96 -18.72
C LEU A 52 -24.13 -11.33 -19.57
N GLU A 53 -23.31 -10.53 -18.90
CA GLU A 53 -22.01 -10.07 -19.40
C GLU A 53 -20.86 -10.73 -18.62
N VAL A 54 -19.86 -11.22 -19.33
CA VAL A 54 -18.68 -11.88 -18.74
C VAL A 54 -17.40 -11.14 -19.13
N ALA A 55 -16.60 -10.75 -18.13
CA ALA A 55 -15.22 -10.32 -18.34
C ALA A 55 -14.27 -11.46 -18.02
N LEU A 56 -13.61 -11.99 -19.05
CA LEU A 56 -12.57 -12.98 -18.91
C LEU A 56 -11.21 -12.27 -18.79
N VAL A 57 -10.63 -12.29 -17.61
CA VAL A 57 -9.40 -11.57 -17.25
C VAL A 57 -8.29 -12.61 -17.07
N ILE A 58 -7.35 -12.66 -18.01
CA ILE A 58 -6.32 -13.70 -18.08
C ILE A 58 -4.94 -13.10 -17.84
N ASP A 59 -4.21 -13.67 -16.89
CA ASP A 59 -2.83 -13.35 -16.65
C ASP A 59 -1.96 -13.77 -17.84
N THR A 60 -1.22 -12.82 -18.36
CA THR A 60 -0.28 -12.95 -19.47
C THR A 60 1.11 -12.51 -19.05
N SER A 61 1.43 -12.58 -17.77
CA SER A 61 2.77 -12.35 -17.22
C SER A 61 3.75 -13.44 -17.65
N GLY A 62 5.03 -13.21 -17.40
CA GLY A 62 6.12 -14.12 -17.74
C GLY A 62 6.06 -15.47 -17.01
N SER A 63 5.45 -15.54 -15.83
CA SER A 63 5.29 -16.79 -15.07
C SER A 63 4.33 -17.77 -15.77
N MET A 64 3.41 -17.25 -16.59
CA MET A 64 2.49 -18.04 -17.41
C MET A 64 3.13 -18.61 -18.70
N LEU A 65 4.42 -18.33 -18.99
CA LEU A 65 5.06 -18.72 -20.24
C LEU A 65 5.08 -20.25 -20.46
N GLY A 66 4.81 -20.69 -21.69
CA GLY A 66 4.88 -22.09 -22.09
C GLY A 66 3.58 -22.84 -21.81
N ARG A 67 3.67 -24.00 -21.14
CA ARG A 67 2.53 -24.92 -20.94
C ARG A 67 1.35 -24.26 -20.21
N ALA A 68 1.63 -23.37 -19.25
CA ALA A 68 0.58 -22.67 -18.49
C ALA A 68 -0.30 -21.80 -19.41
N MET A 69 0.30 -20.98 -20.28
CA MET A 69 -0.43 -20.17 -21.26
C MET A 69 -1.15 -21.02 -22.31
N GLU A 70 -0.53 -22.09 -22.80
CA GLU A 70 -1.18 -22.99 -23.77
C GLU A 70 -2.44 -23.64 -23.17
N ALA A 71 -2.37 -24.11 -21.92
CA ALA A 71 -3.51 -24.69 -21.21
C ALA A 71 -4.57 -23.63 -20.86
N ALA A 72 -4.14 -22.45 -20.41
CA ALA A 72 -5.04 -21.32 -20.15
C ALA A 72 -5.83 -20.92 -21.39
N GLN A 73 -5.18 -20.83 -22.55
CA GLN A 73 -5.83 -20.54 -23.83
C GLN A 73 -6.82 -21.63 -24.23
N LEU A 74 -6.43 -22.90 -24.09
CA LEU A 74 -7.31 -24.02 -24.44
C LEU A 74 -8.56 -24.06 -23.56
N ALA A 75 -8.39 -23.96 -22.23
CA ALA A 75 -9.49 -23.95 -21.26
C ALA A 75 -10.39 -22.72 -21.42
N ALA A 76 -9.82 -21.54 -21.67
CA ALA A 76 -10.57 -20.32 -21.94
C ALA A 76 -11.39 -20.40 -23.24
N VAL A 77 -10.88 -21.07 -24.29
CA VAL A 77 -11.64 -21.29 -25.53
C VAL A 77 -12.82 -22.23 -25.28
N ASP A 78 -12.61 -23.35 -24.56
CA ASP A 78 -13.70 -24.28 -24.22
C ASP A 78 -14.76 -23.61 -23.33
N PHE A 79 -14.34 -22.80 -22.35
CA PHE A 79 -15.24 -21.97 -21.55
C PHE A 79 -16.13 -21.07 -22.42
N VAL A 80 -15.54 -20.37 -23.38
CA VAL A 80 -16.29 -19.53 -24.33
C VAL A 80 -17.26 -20.38 -25.15
N GLU A 81 -16.86 -21.58 -25.59
CA GLU A 81 -17.70 -22.47 -26.41
C GLU A 81 -18.89 -23.05 -25.63
N ARG A 82 -18.78 -23.24 -24.32
CA ARG A 82 -19.85 -23.81 -23.47
C ARG A 82 -20.89 -22.81 -22.97
N LEU A 83 -20.57 -21.52 -22.89
CA LEU A 83 -21.56 -20.50 -22.49
C LEU A 83 -22.69 -20.40 -23.53
N PRO A 84 -23.92 -19.97 -23.19
CA PRO A 84 -24.94 -19.71 -24.20
C PRO A 84 -24.49 -18.68 -25.26
N GLU A 85 -24.95 -18.79 -26.52
CA GLU A 85 -24.55 -17.85 -27.60
C GLU A 85 -24.94 -16.40 -27.32
N ALA A 86 -25.97 -16.19 -26.50
CA ALA A 86 -26.48 -14.88 -26.15
C ALA A 86 -25.60 -14.12 -25.12
N VAL A 87 -24.64 -14.80 -24.46
CA VAL A 87 -23.78 -14.18 -23.46
C VAL A 87 -22.79 -13.22 -24.13
N ARG A 88 -22.78 -11.97 -23.66
CA ARG A 88 -21.82 -10.96 -24.15
C ARG A 88 -20.54 -11.04 -23.34
N MET A 89 -19.39 -10.97 -24.01
CA MET A 89 -18.10 -11.19 -23.35
C MET A 89 -17.03 -10.21 -23.80
N THR A 90 -16.06 -9.99 -22.92
CA THR A 90 -14.83 -9.24 -23.17
C THR A 90 -13.64 -10.04 -22.65
N VAL A 91 -12.48 -9.90 -23.30
CA VAL A 91 -11.24 -10.55 -22.86
C VAL A 91 -10.23 -9.47 -22.52
N VAL A 92 -9.66 -9.55 -21.32
CA VAL A 92 -8.59 -8.67 -20.84
C VAL A 92 -7.38 -9.53 -20.53
N GLY A 93 -6.29 -9.34 -21.27
CA GLY A 93 -4.99 -9.90 -20.93
C GLY A 93 -4.22 -8.90 -20.07
N PHE A 94 -3.58 -9.33 -18.99
CA PHE A 94 -2.74 -8.44 -18.19
C PHE A 94 -1.36 -9.04 -17.95
N GLY A 95 -0.33 -8.22 -18.18
CA GLY A 95 1.06 -8.51 -17.82
C GLY A 95 1.58 -7.27 -17.09
N ASP A 96 2.59 -6.58 -17.61
CA ASP A 96 3.04 -5.27 -17.08
C ASP A 96 1.91 -4.21 -17.00
N ARG A 97 0.90 -4.37 -17.85
CA ARG A 97 -0.29 -3.52 -17.92
C ARG A 97 -1.45 -4.29 -18.51
N PRO A 98 -2.70 -3.97 -18.13
CA PRO A 98 -3.86 -4.61 -18.71
C PRO A 98 -4.12 -4.13 -20.14
N ARG A 99 -4.58 -5.04 -20.99
CA ARG A 99 -5.00 -4.76 -22.37
C ARG A 99 -6.31 -5.48 -22.67
N VAL A 100 -7.25 -4.74 -23.23
CA VAL A 100 -8.50 -5.31 -23.74
C VAL A 100 -8.17 -6.00 -25.06
N ALA A 101 -8.18 -7.33 -25.07
CA ALA A 101 -7.92 -8.16 -26.25
C ALA A 101 -9.17 -8.31 -27.12
N SER A 102 -10.36 -8.28 -26.50
CA SER A 102 -11.67 -8.28 -27.18
C SER A 102 -12.64 -7.39 -26.43
N THR A 103 -13.34 -6.49 -27.13
CA THR A 103 -14.34 -5.59 -26.53
C THR A 103 -15.66 -6.31 -26.23
N MET A 104 -16.45 -5.76 -25.31
CA MET A 104 -17.74 -6.34 -24.92
C MET A 104 -18.67 -6.56 -26.11
N GLY A 105 -19.17 -7.79 -26.27
CA GLY A 105 -20.11 -8.15 -27.34
C GLY A 105 -19.47 -8.42 -28.71
N SER A 106 -18.14 -8.57 -28.77
CA SER A 106 -17.48 -9.10 -29.96
C SER A 106 -18.01 -10.51 -30.26
N GLY A 107 -18.14 -10.87 -31.54
CA GLY A 107 -18.62 -12.19 -31.93
C GLY A 107 -17.74 -13.31 -31.36
N ARG A 108 -18.32 -14.47 -31.10
CA ARG A 108 -17.62 -15.61 -30.48
C ARG A 108 -16.30 -15.97 -31.17
N ALA A 109 -16.27 -15.93 -32.50
CA ALA A 109 -15.08 -16.16 -33.31
C ALA A 109 -13.96 -15.13 -33.05
N ASP A 110 -14.31 -13.88 -32.78
CA ASP A 110 -13.34 -12.81 -32.48
C ASP A 110 -12.80 -12.96 -31.06
N THR A 111 -13.64 -13.35 -30.09
CA THR A 111 -13.21 -13.68 -28.72
C THR A 111 -12.25 -14.87 -28.71
N VAL A 112 -12.57 -15.95 -29.43
CA VAL A 112 -11.66 -17.12 -29.56
C VAL A 112 -10.34 -16.71 -30.20
N ARG A 113 -10.36 -15.85 -31.22
CA ARG A 113 -9.14 -15.33 -31.86
C ARG A 113 -8.32 -14.47 -30.90
N ALA A 114 -8.98 -13.65 -30.08
CA ALA A 114 -8.34 -12.81 -29.08
C ALA A 114 -7.64 -13.66 -27.99
N ILE A 115 -8.29 -14.71 -27.50
CA ILE A 115 -7.72 -15.65 -26.50
C ILE A 115 -6.47 -16.33 -27.06
N ARG A 116 -6.56 -16.91 -28.27
CA ARG A 116 -5.42 -17.57 -28.93
C ARG A 116 -4.28 -16.60 -29.27
N GLY A 117 -4.55 -15.29 -29.33
CA GLY A 117 -3.56 -14.25 -29.57
C GLY A 117 -2.87 -13.72 -28.30
N LEU A 118 -3.28 -14.16 -27.11
CA LEU A 118 -2.62 -13.78 -25.86
C LEU A 118 -1.20 -14.35 -25.82
N THR A 119 -0.25 -13.57 -25.32
CA THR A 119 1.16 -13.96 -25.25
C THR A 119 1.71 -13.63 -23.88
N ALA A 120 2.25 -14.64 -23.20
CA ALA A 120 2.83 -14.53 -21.86
C ALA A 120 4.17 -13.78 -21.90
N GLN A 121 4.25 -12.62 -21.24
CA GLN A 121 5.44 -11.79 -21.10
C GLN A 121 5.25 -10.71 -20.02
N GLY A 122 6.36 -10.29 -19.40
CA GLY A 122 6.37 -9.16 -18.46
C GLY A 122 6.01 -9.55 -17.02
N GLU A 123 5.75 -8.53 -16.21
CA GLU A 123 5.36 -8.59 -14.80
C GLU A 123 3.84 -8.84 -14.63
N THR A 124 3.33 -8.81 -13.39
CA THR A 124 1.94 -9.14 -13.06
C THR A 124 1.21 -7.91 -12.50
N ALA A 125 0.53 -7.14 -13.35
CA ALA A 125 -0.35 -6.03 -12.95
C ALA A 125 -1.79 -6.54 -12.70
N LEU A 126 -1.93 -7.40 -11.69
CA LEU A 126 -3.17 -8.06 -11.29
C LEU A 126 -4.29 -7.08 -10.93
N TYR A 127 -4.01 -6.09 -10.07
CA TYR A 127 -5.01 -5.12 -9.62
C TYR A 127 -5.51 -4.23 -10.77
N ASP A 128 -4.60 -3.75 -11.61
CA ASP A 128 -4.96 -2.99 -12.80
C ASP A 128 -5.74 -3.85 -13.81
N GLY A 129 -5.41 -5.14 -13.94
CA GLY A 129 -6.16 -6.16 -14.68
C GLY A 129 -7.61 -6.28 -14.25
N VAL A 130 -7.84 -6.44 -12.95
CA VAL A 130 -9.18 -6.52 -12.36
C VAL A 130 -9.94 -5.22 -12.58
N LEU A 131 -9.33 -4.06 -12.32
CA LEU A 131 -9.97 -2.76 -12.55
C LEU A 131 -10.33 -2.53 -14.02
N GLN A 132 -9.46 -2.92 -14.95
CA GLN A 132 -9.75 -2.83 -16.38
C GLN A 132 -10.93 -3.72 -16.78
N GLY A 133 -11.01 -4.95 -16.25
CA GLY A 133 -12.16 -5.84 -16.44
C GLY A 133 -13.46 -5.26 -15.88
N LEU A 134 -13.42 -4.71 -14.66
CA LEU A 134 -14.56 -4.05 -14.03
C LEU A 134 -15.02 -2.83 -14.83
N GLY A 135 -14.08 -2.08 -15.40
CA GLY A 135 -14.36 -0.95 -16.28
C GLY A 135 -15.07 -1.36 -17.58
N GLN A 136 -14.85 -2.57 -18.09
CA GLN A 136 -15.62 -3.09 -19.22
C GLN A 136 -17.04 -3.49 -18.81
N LEU A 137 -17.20 -4.17 -17.67
CA LEU A 137 -18.51 -4.58 -17.15
C LEU A 137 -19.40 -3.38 -16.74
N SER A 138 -18.78 -2.31 -16.22
CA SER A 138 -19.51 -1.11 -15.79
C SER A 138 -20.07 -0.28 -16.95
N ARG A 139 -19.53 -0.44 -18.16
CA ARG A 139 -20.02 0.24 -19.38
C ARG A 139 -21.16 -0.52 -20.05
N GLY A 140 -21.38 -1.77 -19.66
CA GLY A 140 -22.42 -2.62 -20.21
C GLY A 140 -23.78 -2.42 -19.54
N SER A 141 -24.82 -2.71 -20.31
CA SER A 141 -26.23 -2.56 -19.93
C SER A 141 -26.85 -3.85 -19.39
N ALA A 142 -26.05 -4.92 -19.24
CA ALA A 142 -26.54 -6.19 -18.72
C ALA A 142 -26.94 -6.10 -17.25
N VAL A 143 -28.01 -6.83 -16.93
CA VAL A 143 -28.52 -6.99 -15.57
C VAL A 143 -27.56 -7.83 -14.73
N ARG A 144 -26.87 -8.81 -15.34
CA ARG A 144 -25.90 -9.70 -14.68
C ARG A 144 -24.49 -9.49 -15.21
N ARG A 145 -23.53 -9.37 -14.29
CA ARG A 145 -22.11 -9.15 -14.59
C ARG A 145 -21.27 -10.18 -13.84
N ALA A 146 -20.51 -10.98 -14.57
CA ALA A 146 -19.56 -11.93 -14.01
C ALA A 146 -18.13 -11.59 -14.45
N MET A 147 -17.17 -11.81 -13.57
CA MET A 147 -15.75 -11.71 -13.87
C MET A 147 -15.09 -13.05 -13.56
N VAL A 148 -14.40 -13.61 -14.56
CA VAL A 148 -13.59 -14.81 -14.40
C VAL A 148 -12.13 -14.39 -14.54
N LEU A 149 -11.39 -14.45 -13.45
CA LEU A 149 -9.99 -14.07 -13.36
C LEU A 149 -9.13 -15.33 -13.31
N LEU A 150 -8.13 -15.46 -14.18
CA LEU A 150 -7.08 -16.47 -14.08
C LEU A 150 -5.75 -15.78 -13.79
N SER A 151 -5.07 -16.20 -12.72
CA SER A 151 -3.71 -15.74 -12.39
C SER A 151 -2.97 -16.80 -11.60
N ASP A 152 -1.65 -16.80 -11.73
CA ASP A 152 -0.77 -17.71 -11.02
C ASP A 152 -0.01 -17.05 -9.85
N GLY A 153 -0.20 -15.74 -9.57
CA GLY A 153 0.68 -15.04 -8.62
C GLY A 153 0.17 -13.74 -7.98
N ALA A 154 1.06 -13.15 -7.17
CA ALA A 154 0.87 -11.85 -6.53
C ALA A 154 1.12 -10.69 -7.50
N ASP A 155 0.52 -9.55 -7.19
CA ASP A 155 0.73 -8.31 -7.95
C ASP A 155 2.17 -7.80 -7.81
N THR A 156 2.85 -7.54 -8.93
CA THR A 156 4.22 -7.00 -8.96
C THR A 156 4.34 -5.66 -9.67
N ALA A 157 3.32 -5.23 -10.42
CA ALA A 157 3.41 -4.09 -11.32
C ALA A 157 2.20 -3.13 -11.32
N SER A 158 1.14 -3.38 -10.54
CA SER A 158 -0.04 -2.49 -10.61
C SER A 158 0.24 -1.12 -10.01
N ALA A 159 -0.34 -0.10 -10.63
CA ALA A 159 -0.42 1.24 -10.06
C ALA A 159 -1.52 1.32 -8.98
N ALA A 160 -2.62 0.56 -9.14
CA ALA A 160 -3.69 0.50 -8.15
C ALA A 160 -3.33 -0.34 -6.93
N SER A 161 -3.90 -0.01 -5.77
CA SER A 161 -3.72 -0.80 -4.55
C SER A 161 -4.76 -1.93 -4.41
N LEU A 162 -4.45 -2.95 -3.61
CA LEU A 162 -5.41 -3.99 -3.21
C LEU A 162 -6.68 -3.39 -2.59
N SER A 163 -6.56 -2.29 -1.84
CA SER A 163 -7.69 -1.64 -1.18
C SER A 163 -8.65 -0.97 -2.18
N ASP A 164 -8.11 -0.33 -3.22
CA ASP A 164 -8.90 0.32 -4.28
C ASP A 164 -9.65 -0.72 -5.09
N THR A 165 -8.99 -1.82 -5.45
CA THR A 165 -9.59 -2.92 -6.21
C THR A 165 -10.69 -3.61 -5.41
N ARG A 166 -10.51 -3.82 -4.09
CA ARG A 166 -11.55 -4.36 -3.20
C ARG A 166 -12.76 -3.42 -3.12
N ARG A 167 -12.54 -2.11 -3.04
CA ARG A 167 -13.60 -1.10 -3.03
C ARG A 167 -14.39 -1.12 -4.34
N ALA A 168 -13.69 -1.21 -5.48
CA ALA A 168 -14.30 -1.30 -6.80
C ALA A 168 -15.13 -2.57 -7.00
N LEU A 169 -14.63 -3.73 -6.55
CA LEU A 169 -15.36 -5.00 -6.59
C LEU A 169 -16.67 -4.93 -5.78
N ARG A 170 -16.61 -4.42 -4.54
CA ARG A 170 -17.80 -4.24 -3.69
C ARG A 170 -18.82 -3.29 -4.30
N LYS A 171 -18.37 -2.19 -4.89
CA LYS A 171 -19.24 -1.19 -5.51
C LYS A 171 -19.92 -1.70 -6.78
N THR A 172 -19.23 -2.51 -7.57
CA THR A 172 -19.74 -2.95 -8.88
C THR A 172 -20.70 -4.13 -8.76
N GLY A 173 -20.61 -4.93 -7.68
CA GLY A 173 -21.52 -6.05 -7.43
C GLY A 173 -21.41 -7.17 -8.47
N VAL A 174 -20.19 -7.53 -8.88
CA VAL A 174 -19.94 -8.57 -9.88
C VAL A 174 -19.85 -9.97 -9.26
N ASP A 175 -20.34 -10.98 -9.96
CA ASP A 175 -20.08 -12.39 -9.63
C ASP A 175 -18.63 -12.74 -10.00
N PHE A 176 -17.74 -12.79 -8.99
CA PHE A 176 -16.29 -12.85 -9.18
C PHE A 176 -15.74 -14.25 -8.90
N HIS A 177 -15.21 -14.87 -9.96
CA HIS A 177 -14.60 -16.20 -9.95
C HIS A 177 -13.10 -16.06 -10.18
N ALA A 178 -12.29 -16.21 -9.13
CA ALA A 178 -10.82 -16.22 -9.26
C ALA A 178 -10.31 -17.67 -9.36
N ILE A 179 -9.56 -17.96 -10.42
CA ILE A 179 -8.89 -19.22 -10.67
C ILE A 179 -7.41 -18.99 -10.40
N HIS A 180 -6.88 -19.71 -9.40
CA HIS A 180 -5.47 -19.73 -9.06
C HIS A 180 -4.82 -20.92 -9.75
N LEU A 181 -3.88 -20.66 -10.64
CA LEU A 181 -3.03 -21.70 -11.23
C LEU A 181 -1.78 -21.86 -10.37
N GLU A 182 -1.55 -23.05 -9.81
CA GLU A 182 -0.39 -23.27 -8.95
C GLU A 182 0.89 -23.35 -9.78
N THR A 183 1.77 -22.37 -9.61
CA THR A 183 3.13 -22.34 -10.18
C THR A 183 4.17 -22.19 -9.07
N THR A 184 5.45 -22.38 -9.38
CA THR A 184 6.55 -22.28 -8.40
C THR A 184 6.69 -20.90 -7.76
N GLU A 185 6.06 -19.87 -8.33
CA GLU A 185 6.14 -18.46 -7.90
C GLU A 185 4.80 -17.94 -7.33
N GLY A 186 3.79 -18.81 -7.18
CA GLY A 186 2.43 -18.39 -6.87
C GLY A 186 2.14 -18.00 -5.42
N ASP A 187 1.39 -16.90 -5.25
CA ASP A 187 0.86 -16.42 -3.96
C ASP A 187 -0.65 -16.11 -4.09
N SER A 188 -1.47 -16.98 -3.48
CA SER A 188 -2.93 -16.90 -3.53
C SER A 188 -3.54 -15.87 -2.57
N ARG A 189 -2.75 -15.17 -1.72
CA ARG A 189 -3.29 -14.25 -0.71
C ARG A 189 -4.03 -13.07 -1.32
N ALA A 190 -3.51 -12.51 -2.41
CA ALA A 190 -4.13 -11.41 -3.13
C ALA A 190 -5.47 -11.84 -3.75
N LEU A 191 -5.47 -12.96 -4.48
CA LEU A 191 -6.67 -13.56 -5.07
C LEU A 191 -7.73 -13.86 -4.01
N THR A 192 -7.33 -14.45 -2.88
CA THR A 192 -8.25 -14.75 -1.78
C THR A 192 -8.86 -13.49 -1.17
N SER A 193 -8.08 -12.41 -1.07
CA SER A 193 -8.56 -11.12 -0.55
C SER A 193 -9.53 -10.43 -1.51
N LEU A 194 -9.31 -10.55 -2.82
CA LEU A 194 -10.21 -10.05 -3.86
C LEU A 194 -11.51 -10.86 -3.92
N SER A 195 -11.44 -12.19 -3.94
CA SER A 195 -12.62 -13.07 -3.93
C SER A 195 -13.50 -12.81 -2.71
N ARG A 196 -12.91 -12.73 -1.51
CA ARG A 196 -13.69 -12.40 -0.28
C ARG A 196 -14.35 -11.03 -0.35
N ALA A 197 -13.76 -10.04 -1.04
CA ALA A 197 -14.36 -8.72 -1.17
C ALA A 197 -15.59 -8.73 -2.09
N ALA A 198 -15.60 -9.60 -3.09
CA ALA A 198 -16.73 -9.82 -3.99
C ALA A 198 -17.74 -10.89 -3.50
N GLY A 199 -17.47 -11.53 -2.35
CA GLY A 199 -18.34 -12.58 -1.79
C GLY A 199 -18.11 -13.98 -2.37
N GLY A 200 -17.03 -14.18 -3.14
CA GLY A 200 -16.66 -15.45 -3.78
C GLY A 200 -15.49 -16.17 -3.10
N ASN A 201 -15.12 -17.32 -3.67
CA ASN A 201 -13.96 -18.13 -3.28
C ASN A 201 -12.90 -18.17 -4.40
N VAL A 202 -11.71 -18.66 -4.09
CA VAL A 202 -10.67 -18.95 -5.09
C VAL A 202 -10.77 -20.43 -5.48
N LEU A 203 -10.78 -20.70 -6.77
CA LEU A 203 -10.75 -22.04 -7.35
C LEU A 203 -9.30 -22.36 -7.70
N SER A 204 -8.74 -23.44 -7.13
CA SER A 204 -7.36 -23.84 -7.43
C SER A 204 -7.31 -24.85 -8.57
N ALA A 205 -6.35 -24.66 -9.47
CA ALA A 205 -5.92 -25.64 -10.44
C ALA A 205 -4.45 -26.00 -10.14
N ASP A 206 -4.23 -27.21 -9.62
CA ASP A 206 -2.92 -27.68 -9.16
C ASP A 206 -1.93 -27.92 -10.33
N ASP A 207 -2.47 -28.11 -11.55
CA ASP A 207 -1.71 -28.30 -12.79
C ASP A 207 -2.49 -27.72 -13.99
N PRO A 208 -1.81 -27.17 -15.01
CA PRO A 208 -2.39 -26.80 -16.30
C PRO A 208 -3.46 -27.74 -16.86
N ASP A 209 -3.34 -29.06 -16.71
CA ASP A 209 -4.34 -30.01 -17.25
C ASP A 209 -5.68 -29.99 -16.48
N THR A 210 -5.66 -29.51 -15.23
CA THR A 210 -6.86 -29.36 -14.39
C THR A 210 -7.61 -28.05 -14.64
N LEU A 211 -7.02 -27.07 -15.35
CA LEU A 211 -7.68 -25.80 -15.65
C LEU A 211 -8.99 -25.98 -16.41
N GLN A 212 -9.04 -26.95 -17.32
CA GLN A 212 -10.22 -27.19 -18.14
C GLN A 212 -11.43 -27.58 -17.29
N SER A 213 -11.28 -28.48 -16.31
CA SER A 213 -12.39 -28.87 -15.44
C SER A 213 -12.85 -27.74 -14.51
N VAL A 214 -11.94 -26.86 -14.08
CA VAL A 214 -12.28 -25.67 -13.29
C VAL A 214 -13.09 -24.68 -14.11
N TYR A 215 -12.62 -24.35 -15.32
CA TYR A 215 -13.36 -23.49 -16.25
C TYR A 215 -14.72 -24.07 -16.62
N ASP A 216 -14.81 -25.38 -16.81
CA ASP A 216 -16.07 -26.08 -17.08
C ASP A 216 -17.09 -25.90 -15.95
N GLY A 217 -16.63 -26.03 -14.70
CA GLY A 217 -17.46 -25.78 -13.53
C GLY A 217 -17.98 -24.34 -13.47
N VAL A 218 -17.12 -23.36 -13.75
CA VAL A 218 -17.50 -21.94 -13.80
C VAL A 218 -18.48 -21.68 -14.95
N ALA A 219 -18.24 -22.23 -16.13
CA ALA A 219 -19.15 -22.09 -17.28
C ALA A 219 -20.54 -22.65 -16.96
N ALA A 220 -20.61 -23.85 -16.38
CA ALA A 220 -21.86 -24.47 -15.97
C ALA A 220 -22.61 -23.64 -14.91
N ALA A 221 -21.88 -23.08 -13.93
CA ALA A 221 -22.46 -22.25 -12.88
C ALA A 221 -23.00 -20.91 -13.40
N LEU A 222 -22.39 -20.34 -14.44
CA LEU A 222 -22.85 -19.10 -15.08
C LEU A 222 -24.01 -19.33 -16.05
N ALA A 223 -23.99 -20.46 -16.76
CA ALA A 223 -24.98 -20.83 -17.77
C ALA A 223 -26.32 -21.29 -17.17
N ASN A 224 -26.31 -21.96 -16.01
CA ASN A 224 -27.49 -22.62 -15.44
C ASN A 224 -27.97 -21.95 -14.16
N GLN A 225 -28.28 -20.65 -14.22
CA GLN A 225 -28.80 -19.92 -13.08
C GLN A 225 -30.32 -19.79 -13.12
N TYR A 226 -30.94 -19.96 -11.96
CA TYR A 226 -32.36 -19.82 -11.74
C TYR A 226 -32.60 -18.72 -10.71
N LEU A 227 -33.65 -17.93 -10.94
CA LEU A 227 -34.17 -17.00 -9.95
C LEU A 227 -35.27 -17.71 -9.17
N VAL A 228 -35.01 -17.99 -7.90
CA VAL A 228 -35.97 -18.59 -6.98
C VAL A 228 -36.49 -17.49 -6.06
N THR A 229 -37.74 -17.08 -6.25
CA THR A 229 -38.39 -16.07 -5.40
C THR A 229 -39.36 -16.72 -4.42
N PHE A 230 -39.35 -16.28 -3.17
CA PHE A 230 -40.31 -16.71 -2.16
C PHE A 230 -40.60 -15.57 -1.18
N THR A 231 -41.73 -15.62 -0.48
CA THR A 231 -42.05 -14.64 0.57
C THR A 231 -41.53 -15.14 1.91
N SER A 232 -40.62 -14.38 2.53
CA SER A 232 -40.08 -14.69 3.84
C SER A 232 -40.97 -14.16 4.96
N ARG A 233 -41.01 -14.88 6.08
CA ARG A 233 -41.64 -14.43 7.35
C ARG A 233 -40.63 -14.34 8.50
N GLY A 234 -39.35 -14.51 8.19
CA GLY A 234 -38.26 -14.43 9.16
C GLY A 234 -37.73 -13.01 9.21
N HIS A 235 -37.05 -12.70 10.31
CA HIS A 235 -36.45 -11.40 10.56
C HIS A 235 -35.04 -11.60 11.09
N GLY A 236 -34.14 -10.66 10.80
CA GLY A 236 -32.75 -10.78 11.22
C GLY A 236 -32.03 -11.96 10.55
N ALA A 237 -31.19 -12.68 11.30
CA ALA A 237 -30.47 -13.84 10.77
C ALA A 237 -31.42 -15.05 10.67
N THR A 238 -31.66 -15.53 9.45
CA THR A 238 -32.60 -16.64 9.18
C THR A 238 -31.96 -17.68 8.26
N ASP A 239 -32.07 -18.96 8.61
CA ASP A 239 -31.54 -20.06 7.80
C ASP A 239 -32.59 -20.52 6.76
N VAL A 240 -32.16 -20.62 5.51
CA VAL A 240 -32.98 -21.05 4.36
C VAL A 240 -32.32 -22.27 3.70
N ASP A 241 -33.01 -23.40 3.75
CA ASP A 241 -32.64 -24.62 3.05
C ASP A 241 -33.26 -24.63 1.65
N LEU A 242 -32.43 -24.71 0.63
CA LEU A 242 -32.85 -24.92 -0.75
C LEU A 242 -32.47 -26.33 -1.19
N SER A 243 -33.41 -27.04 -1.79
CA SER A 243 -33.15 -28.33 -2.42
C SER A 243 -33.64 -28.36 -3.85
N LEU A 244 -32.96 -29.12 -4.69
CA LEU A 244 -33.28 -29.37 -6.09
C LEU A 244 -33.32 -30.89 -6.28
N ARG A 245 -34.43 -31.40 -6.81
CA ARG A 245 -34.54 -32.81 -7.21
C ARG A 245 -35.05 -32.88 -8.64
N TYR A 246 -34.24 -33.46 -9.53
CA TYR A 246 -34.61 -33.66 -10.92
C TYR A 246 -34.05 -34.99 -11.43
N GLY A 247 -34.93 -35.93 -11.78
CA GLY A 247 -34.53 -37.30 -12.14
C GLY A 247 -33.76 -37.99 -11.01
N THR A 248 -32.54 -38.44 -11.30
CA THR A 248 -31.62 -39.06 -10.32
C THR A 248 -30.71 -38.07 -9.61
N VAL A 249 -30.70 -36.79 -10.05
CA VAL A 249 -29.83 -35.75 -9.49
C VAL A 249 -30.58 -35.06 -8.35
N ALA A 250 -29.95 -35.02 -7.17
CA ALA A 250 -30.45 -34.30 -6.01
C ALA A 250 -29.33 -33.44 -5.43
N ALA A 251 -29.61 -32.16 -5.18
CA ALA A 251 -28.70 -31.22 -4.57
C ALA A 251 -29.42 -30.44 -3.44
N ASN A 252 -28.69 -30.11 -2.38
CA ASN A 252 -29.21 -29.30 -1.29
C ASN A 252 -28.15 -28.30 -0.82
N THR A 253 -28.60 -27.15 -0.33
CA THR A 253 -27.73 -26.11 0.23
C THR A 253 -28.51 -25.32 1.27
N THR A 254 -27.85 -24.96 2.36
CA THR A 254 -28.42 -24.11 3.42
C THR A 254 -27.70 -22.77 3.37
N HIS A 255 -28.46 -21.67 3.39
CA HIS A 255 -27.91 -20.33 3.40
C HIS A 255 -28.52 -19.48 4.52
N ARG A 256 -27.66 -18.79 5.27
CA ARG A 256 -28.08 -17.84 6.31
C ARG A 256 -28.29 -16.47 5.67
N LEU A 257 -29.53 -16.00 5.62
CA LEU A 257 -29.90 -14.68 5.13
C LEU A 257 -29.91 -13.67 6.27
N ARG A 258 -29.55 -12.42 5.97
CA ARG A 258 -29.79 -11.26 6.85
C ARG A 258 -31.00 -10.51 6.31
N LEU A 259 -32.15 -10.79 6.90
CA LEU A 259 -33.40 -10.11 6.59
C LEU A 259 -33.54 -8.85 7.45
N PRO A 260 -34.29 -7.83 6.99
CA PRO A 260 -34.63 -6.68 7.82
C PRO A 260 -35.10 -7.14 9.21
N PRO A 261 -34.67 -6.46 10.29
CA PRO A 261 -35.16 -6.76 11.62
C PRO A 261 -36.69 -6.63 11.64
N ALA A 262 -37.34 -7.42 12.48
CA ALA A 262 -38.78 -7.27 12.68
C ALA A 262 -39.00 -5.81 13.06
N ALA A 263 -39.93 -5.12 12.39
CA ALA A 263 -40.38 -3.84 12.87
C ALA A 263 -40.77 -4.06 14.34
N ALA A 264 -40.06 -3.40 15.25
CA ALA A 264 -40.40 -3.47 16.65
C ALA A 264 -41.88 -3.09 16.75
N PRO A 265 -42.69 -3.79 17.56
CA PRO A 265 -43.98 -3.19 17.94
C PRO A 265 -43.65 -1.77 18.39
N ALA A 266 -44.35 -0.78 17.81
CA ALA A 266 -44.15 0.62 18.14
C ALA A 266 -44.00 0.72 19.66
N PRO A 267 -42.87 1.26 20.16
CA PRO A 267 -42.61 1.20 21.58
C PRO A 267 -43.77 1.90 22.28
N ALA A 268 -44.49 1.14 23.10
CA ALA A 268 -45.34 1.73 24.09
C ALA A 268 -44.47 2.71 24.89
N LEU A 269 -44.90 3.98 24.95
CA LEU A 269 -44.32 5.05 25.75
C LEU A 269 -44.19 4.60 27.22
N THR A 270 -43.10 3.91 27.57
CA THR A 270 -42.56 3.78 28.93
C THR A 270 -41.31 2.89 28.93
N THR A 271 -40.14 3.50 28.75
CA THR A 271 -38.89 3.18 29.48
C THR A 271 -37.86 4.24 29.07
N LEU A 272 -37.55 5.16 29.98
CA LEU A 272 -36.38 6.03 29.87
C LEU A 272 -35.13 5.15 29.88
N ASP A 273 -34.59 4.84 28.70
CA ASP A 273 -33.32 4.16 28.57
C ASP A 273 -32.22 5.14 29.05
N PRO A 274 -31.42 4.81 30.07
CA PRO A 274 -30.41 5.73 30.59
C PRO A 274 -29.17 5.69 29.70
N THR A 275 -29.29 6.04 28.43
CA THR A 275 -28.15 6.02 27.49
C THR A 275 -27.46 7.39 27.47
N VAL A 276 -26.13 7.37 27.45
CA VAL A 276 -25.32 8.54 27.08
C VAL A 276 -25.46 8.72 25.58
N ARG A 277 -25.48 9.94 25.08
CA ARG A 277 -25.53 10.20 23.63
C ARG A 277 -24.40 11.11 23.20
N ILE A 278 -23.69 10.72 22.14
CA ILE A 278 -22.64 11.54 21.51
C ILE A 278 -23.31 12.44 20.45
N VAL A 279 -23.55 13.69 20.79
CA VAL A 279 -24.32 14.64 19.96
C VAL A 279 -23.43 15.44 19.01
N GLY A 280 -22.13 15.57 19.29
CA GLY A 280 -21.21 16.29 18.40
C GLY A 280 -19.76 15.83 18.56
N VAL A 281 -18.99 15.88 17.47
CA VAL A 281 -17.54 15.67 17.45
C VAL A 281 -16.96 16.80 16.59
N ASN A 282 -16.05 17.58 17.16
CA ASN A 282 -15.36 18.69 16.51
C ASN A 282 -13.85 18.37 16.44
N ASP A 283 -13.28 18.45 15.25
CA ASP A 283 -11.89 18.16 14.91
C ASP A 283 -11.17 19.35 14.24
N ASP A 284 -11.75 20.55 14.26
CA ASP A 284 -11.16 21.75 13.64
C ASP A 284 -9.73 22.05 14.13
N ASP A 285 -9.46 21.76 15.41
CA ASP A 285 -8.17 21.98 16.08
C ASP A 285 -7.32 20.68 16.20
N TYR A 286 -7.56 19.69 15.34
CA TYR A 286 -6.84 18.41 15.33
C TYR A 286 -5.31 18.60 15.44
N PRO A 287 -4.61 17.93 16.40
CA PRO A 287 -5.02 16.71 17.10
C PRO A 287 -5.83 16.92 18.40
N GLU A 288 -6.20 18.15 18.76
CA GLU A 288 -7.11 18.37 19.89
C GLU A 288 -8.55 18.14 19.43
N MET A 289 -9.28 17.26 20.10
CA MET A 289 -10.64 16.85 19.77
C MET A 289 -11.61 17.37 20.82
N GLU A 290 -12.78 17.85 20.38
CA GLU A 290 -13.91 18.22 21.23
C GLU A 290 -15.10 17.29 20.97
N VAL A 291 -15.59 16.60 22.00
CA VAL A 291 -16.75 15.70 21.89
C VAL A 291 -17.85 16.21 22.79
N THR A 292 -19.01 16.53 22.22
CA THR A 292 -20.19 16.96 22.98
C THR A 292 -21.08 15.75 23.25
N VAL A 293 -21.44 15.56 24.52
CA VAL A 293 -22.29 14.44 24.96
C VAL A 293 -23.45 14.90 25.84
N VAL A 294 -24.59 14.22 25.73
CA VAL A 294 -25.74 14.38 26.62
C VAL A 294 -25.66 13.29 27.70
N ALA A 295 -25.66 13.69 28.97
CA ALA A 295 -25.70 12.74 30.07
C ALA A 295 -27.13 12.18 30.27
N PRO A 296 -27.28 10.92 30.74
CA PRO A 296 -28.58 10.32 31.01
C PRO A 296 -29.47 11.20 31.89
N ARG A 297 -30.76 11.32 31.57
CA ARG A 297 -31.74 12.15 32.30
C ARG A 297 -31.75 11.92 33.83
N PRO A 298 -31.59 10.70 34.38
CA PRO A 298 -31.50 10.49 35.84
C PRO A 298 -30.31 11.19 36.53
N LEU A 299 -29.32 11.63 35.75
CA LEU A 299 -28.15 12.37 36.21
C LEU A 299 -28.29 13.90 36.03
N ALA A 300 -29.35 14.38 35.36
CA ALA A 300 -29.68 15.80 35.27
C ALA A 300 -30.30 16.30 36.59
N PRO A 301 -29.95 17.51 37.11
CA PRO A 301 -28.89 18.45 36.73
C PRO A 301 -27.74 18.40 37.74
N LYS A 302 -27.04 17.26 37.88
CA LYS A 302 -25.86 17.17 38.75
C LYS A 302 -24.63 17.60 37.95
N ASP A 303 -23.79 18.48 38.50
CA ASP A 303 -22.48 18.75 37.91
C ASP A 303 -21.59 17.51 38.07
N LEU A 304 -21.52 16.72 37.00
CA LEU A 304 -20.68 15.52 36.94
C LEU A 304 -19.21 15.94 36.85
N ARG A 305 -18.35 15.28 37.63
CA ARG A 305 -16.90 15.53 37.63
C ARG A 305 -16.23 14.77 36.48
N HIS A 306 -15.03 15.17 36.08
CA HIS A 306 -14.21 14.48 35.06
C HIS A 306 -14.14 12.95 35.25
N GLN A 307 -14.06 12.48 36.51
CA GLN A 307 -14.00 11.05 36.85
C GLN A 307 -15.26 10.25 36.49
N ALA A 308 -16.37 10.92 36.18
CA ALA A 308 -17.61 10.28 35.76
C ALA A 308 -17.59 9.90 34.28
N PHE A 309 -16.66 10.44 33.47
CA PHE A 309 -16.59 10.20 32.04
C PHE A 309 -15.36 9.37 31.67
N GLU A 310 -15.53 8.45 30.73
CA GLU A 310 -14.46 7.64 30.13
C GLU A 310 -14.57 7.77 28.61
N VAL A 311 -13.48 8.16 27.93
CA VAL A 311 -13.42 8.20 26.46
C VAL A 311 -12.44 7.16 25.96
N LEU A 312 -12.87 6.29 25.06
CA LEU A 312 -12.05 5.27 24.40
C LEU A 312 -11.97 5.59 22.90
N GLU A 313 -10.78 5.78 22.36
CA GLU A 313 -10.54 5.98 20.93
C GLU A 313 -9.81 4.75 20.37
N GLY A 314 -10.43 4.03 19.42
CA GLY A 314 -9.89 2.76 18.91
C GLY A 314 -9.66 1.71 20.02
N GLY A 315 -10.49 1.75 21.07
CA GLY A 315 -10.38 0.90 22.25
C GLY A 315 -9.31 1.29 23.27
N ARG A 316 -8.67 2.47 23.14
CA ARG A 316 -7.69 3.00 24.11
C ARG A 316 -8.25 4.18 24.87
N ALA A 317 -8.12 4.17 26.20
CA ALA A 317 -8.55 5.29 27.03
C ALA A 317 -7.73 6.55 26.76
N ALA A 318 -8.43 7.67 26.55
CA ALA A 318 -7.85 9.00 26.45
C ALA A 318 -7.93 9.72 27.80
N ASP A 319 -7.01 10.66 28.03
CA ASP A 319 -7.11 11.61 29.14
C ASP A 319 -8.01 12.77 28.71
N VAL A 320 -9.04 13.07 29.49
CA VAL A 320 -10.17 13.88 29.05
C VAL A 320 -10.44 15.00 30.04
N ASP A 321 -10.47 16.23 29.54
CA ASP A 321 -11.01 17.37 30.25
C ASP A 321 -12.51 17.49 29.98
N VAL A 322 -13.30 17.79 30.99
CA VAL A 322 -14.77 17.70 30.98
C VAL A 322 -15.35 19.01 31.48
N GLU A 323 -16.09 19.69 30.61
CA GLU A 323 -16.76 20.93 30.94
C GLU A 323 -18.26 20.79 30.70
N ARG A 324 -19.07 21.17 31.69
CA ARG A 324 -20.53 21.24 31.51
C ARG A 324 -20.87 22.51 30.73
N LEU A 325 -21.64 22.37 29.66
CA LEU A 325 -22.13 23.52 28.91
C LEU A 325 -23.13 24.31 29.77
N ARG A 326 -22.85 25.61 29.93
CA ARG A 326 -23.73 26.54 30.63
C ARG A 326 -24.59 27.27 29.60
N GLY A 327 -25.76 27.78 30.02
CA GLY A 327 -26.71 28.42 29.10
C GLY A 327 -26.13 29.55 28.24
N LEU A 328 -25.12 30.29 28.72
CA LEU A 328 -24.46 31.36 27.95
C LEU A 328 -23.70 30.85 26.71
N ASP A 329 -23.28 29.58 26.73
CA ASP A 329 -22.50 28.92 25.68
C ASP A 329 -23.39 28.03 24.80
N LEU A 330 -24.71 28.25 24.81
CA LEU A 330 -25.69 27.50 24.04
C LEU A 330 -26.50 28.44 23.14
N GLU A 331 -26.47 28.14 21.84
CA GLU A 331 -27.28 28.81 20.82
C GLU A 331 -28.26 27.80 20.20
N VAL A 332 -29.56 28.11 20.26
CA VAL A 332 -30.63 27.25 19.73
C VAL A 332 -31.38 27.96 18.61
N VAL A 333 -31.55 27.30 17.47
CA VAL A 333 -32.47 27.75 16.41
C VAL A 333 -33.71 26.88 16.47
N LEU A 334 -34.87 27.48 16.74
CA LEU A 334 -36.16 26.84 16.68
C LEU A 334 -36.78 27.12 15.31
N ALA A 335 -36.78 26.11 14.43
CA ALA A 335 -37.36 26.16 13.11
C ALA A 335 -38.72 25.44 13.12
N ILE A 336 -39.79 26.18 12.86
CA ILE A 336 -41.17 25.68 12.91
C ILE A 336 -41.79 25.74 11.52
N ASP A 337 -42.32 24.61 11.06
CA ASP A 337 -43.10 24.54 9.83
C ASP A 337 -44.39 25.34 9.98
N ILE A 338 -44.62 26.23 9.03
CA ILE A 338 -45.81 27.06 8.86
C ILE A 338 -46.43 26.84 7.49
N SER A 339 -46.28 25.65 6.91
CA SER A 339 -46.95 25.22 5.68
C SER A 339 -48.47 25.16 5.83
N GLY A 340 -49.17 24.96 4.71
CA GLY A 340 -50.62 24.85 4.66
C GLY A 340 -51.16 23.63 5.40
N SER A 341 -50.39 22.53 5.50
CA SER A 341 -50.75 21.33 6.25
C SER A 341 -50.84 21.60 7.75
N MET A 342 -50.07 22.56 8.25
CA MET A 342 -50.09 22.99 9.67
C MET A 342 -51.32 23.84 10.05
N GLN A 343 -52.20 24.19 9.10
CA GLN A 343 -53.35 25.07 9.38
C GLN A 343 -54.32 24.50 10.43
N GLY A 344 -54.82 25.39 11.29
CA GLY A 344 -55.80 25.04 12.32
C GLY A 344 -55.14 24.61 13.62
N GLN A 345 -55.45 23.41 14.09
CA GLN A 345 -55.01 22.92 15.40
C GLN A 345 -53.49 22.64 15.49
N PRO A 346 -52.82 22.03 14.50
CA PRO A 346 -51.39 21.71 14.59
C PRO A 346 -50.49 22.91 14.86
N ILE A 347 -50.70 24.03 14.16
CA ILE A 347 -49.90 25.24 14.38
C ILE A 347 -50.12 25.88 15.76
N GLU A 348 -51.35 25.83 16.30
CA GLU A 348 -51.63 26.37 17.63
C GLU A 348 -51.00 25.49 18.74
N GLU A 349 -50.95 24.18 18.53
CA GLU A 349 -50.26 23.24 19.43
C GLU A 349 -48.73 23.42 19.36
N ALA A 350 -48.18 23.56 18.15
CA ALA A 350 -46.78 23.89 17.91
C ALA A 350 -46.37 25.18 18.64
N LYS A 351 -47.18 26.24 18.55
CA LYS A 351 -46.95 27.51 19.26
C LYS A 351 -46.92 27.30 20.78
N GLN A 352 -47.90 26.61 21.34
CA GLN A 352 -47.98 26.40 22.79
C GLN A 352 -46.79 25.59 23.32
N ALA A 353 -46.41 24.53 22.61
CA ALA A 353 -45.30 23.68 23.00
C ALA A 353 -43.95 24.41 22.86
N ALA A 354 -43.76 25.16 21.78
CA ALA A 354 -42.59 26.03 21.58
C ALA A 354 -42.45 27.10 22.68
N LEU A 355 -43.55 27.73 23.11
CA LEU A 355 -43.52 28.70 24.20
C LEU A 355 -43.09 28.06 25.53
N LYS A 356 -43.61 26.88 25.84
CA LYS A 356 -43.24 26.16 27.07
C LYS A 356 -41.78 25.70 27.03
N TYR A 357 -41.29 25.26 25.88
CA TYR A 357 -39.88 24.93 25.66
C TYR A 357 -38.96 26.11 26.00
N LEU A 358 -39.30 27.32 25.54
CA LEU A 358 -38.53 28.53 25.84
C LEU A 358 -38.52 28.89 27.34
N GLU A 359 -39.62 28.66 28.06
CA GLU A 359 -39.72 28.92 29.50
C GLU A 359 -38.82 27.98 30.34
N GLN A 360 -38.50 26.80 29.81
CA GLN A 360 -37.70 25.77 30.48
C GLN A 360 -36.21 25.81 30.11
N MET A 361 -35.83 26.69 29.19
CA MET A 361 -34.43 26.83 28.77
C MET A 361 -33.53 27.31 29.91
N PRO A 362 -32.28 26.83 29.99
CA PRO A 362 -31.30 27.36 30.93
C PRO A 362 -31.16 28.89 30.81
N ALA A 363 -30.97 29.56 31.95
CA ALA A 363 -30.73 31.00 31.96
C ALA A 363 -29.44 31.33 31.18
N GLY A 364 -29.53 32.26 30.23
CA GLY A 364 -28.42 32.67 29.37
C GLY A 364 -28.44 32.07 27.95
N THR A 365 -29.30 31.09 27.68
CA THR A 365 -29.46 30.52 26.33
C THR A 365 -29.94 31.59 25.35
N ARG A 366 -29.28 31.65 24.18
CA ARG A 366 -29.71 32.53 23.08
C ARG A 366 -30.51 31.71 22.09
N VAL A 367 -31.74 32.11 21.84
CA VAL A 367 -32.64 31.41 20.91
C VAL A 367 -32.95 32.29 19.72
N ALA A 368 -32.96 31.71 18.53
CA ALA A 368 -33.48 32.28 17.30
C ALA A 368 -34.71 31.49 16.86
N VAL A 369 -35.65 32.15 16.16
CA VAL A 369 -36.87 31.51 15.66
C VAL A 369 -36.96 31.70 14.16
N ILE A 370 -37.16 30.60 13.45
CA ILE A 370 -37.42 30.54 12.00
C ILE A 370 -38.82 29.98 11.81
N GLY A 371 -39.63 30.65 11.00
CA GLY A 371 -40.85 30.08 10.42
C GLY A 371 -40.57 29.71 8.98
N PHE A 372 -40.89 28.49 8.56
CA PHE A 372 -40.67 28.07 7.19
C PHE A 372 -41.91 27.48 6.52
N ALA A 373 -42.11 27.88 5.27
CA ALA A 373 -43.03 27.30 4.29
C ALA A 373 -42.27 27.34 2.96
N GLU A 374 -42.82 27.90 1.87
CA GLU A 374 -42.11 28.05 0.59
C GLU A 374 -40.82 28.86 0.68
N ASN A 375 -40.80 29.86 1.57
CA ASN A 375 -39.67 30.75 1.77
C ASN A 375 -39.38 30.88 3.27
N PRO A 376 -38.36 30.18 3.80
CA PRO A 376 -37.98 30.26 5.20
C PRO A 376 -37.60 31.69 5.62
N LYS A 377 -38.06 32.13 6.78
CA LYS A 377 -37.82 33.48 7.31
C LYS A 377 -37.37 33.44 8.76
N VAL A 378 -36.34 34.24 9.07
CA VAL A 378 -35.94 34.52 10.44
C VAL A 378 -36.97 35.49 11.05
N LEU A 379 -37.67 35.02 12.09
CA LEU A 379 -38.69 35.79 12.80
C LEU A 379 -38.12 36.45 14.07
N SER A 380 -37.10 35.83 14.64
CA SER A 380 -36.28 36.41 15.70
C SER A 380 -34.83 35.99 15.50
N GLU A 381 -33.93 36.97 15.52
CA GLU A 381 -32.49 36.74 15.67
C GLU A 381 -32.19 36.16 17.07
N PHE A 382 -30.97 35.65 17.26
CA PHE A 382 -30.51 35.13 18.54
C PHE A 382 -30.67 36.16 19.67
N THR A 383 -31.55 35.86 20.61
CA THR A 383 -31.84 36.71 21.76
C THR A 383 -32.11 35.89 23.02
N GLY A 384 -31.88 36.48 24.18
CA GLY A 384 -32.35 35.95 25.47
C GLY A 384 -33.67 36.58 25.93
N ASP A 385 -34.25 37.49 25.13
CA ASP A 385 -35.52 38.15 25.45
C ASP A 385 -36.72 37.23 25.16
N LEU A 386 -37.19 36.56 26.20
CA LEU A 386 -38.37 35.70 26.14
C LEU A 386 -39.63 36.43 25.68
N ALA A 387 -39.78 37.73 25.94
CA ALA A 387 -40.95 38.49 25.50
C ALA A 387 -40.96 38.70 23.98
N GLY A 388 -39.81 39.01 23.40
CA GLY A 388 -39.60 39.09 21.95
C GLY A 388 -39.83 37.75 21.26
N LEU A 389 -39.25 36.67 21.78
CA LEU A 389 -39.43 35.30 21.24
C LEU A 389 -40.89 34.84 21.31
N ARG A 390 -41.58 35.13 22.42
CA ARG A 390 -43.01 34.85 22.56
C ARG A 390 -43.83 35.58 21.50
N THR A 391 -43.52 36.85 21.26
CA THR A 391 -44.19 37.64 20.22
C THR A 391 -43.99 37.01 18.84
N ALA A 392 -42.75 36.63 18.50
CA ALA A 392 -42.41 35.98 17.23
C ALA A 392 -43.17 34.66 17.01
N ILE A 393 -43.25 33.80 18.04
CA ILE A 393 -43.96 32.51 17.95
C ILE A 393 -45.49 32.73 17.84
N THR A 394 -46.07 33.62 18.63
CA THR A 394 -47.52 33.87 18.58
C THR A 394 -48.00 34.42 17.23
N ALA A 395 -47.10 35.09 16.49
CA ALA A 395 -47.37 35.68 15.19
C ALA A 395 -47.27 34.68 14.00
N LEU A 396 -46.92 33.41 14.26
CA LEU A 396 -46.85 32.38 13.20
C LEU A 396 -48.24 32.15 12.58
N GLU A 397 -48.30 32.11 11.26
CA GLU A 397 -49.52 31.79 10.50
C GLU A 397 -49.18 30.74 9.45
N ALA A 398 -50.00 29.68 9.38
CA ALA A 398 -49.77 28.52 8.52
C ALA A 398 -50.30 28.78 7.09
N SER A 399 -49.43 28.69 6.07
CA SER A 399 -49.75 28.84 4.65
C SER A 399 -48.62 28.35 3.75
N GLY A 400 -48.94 27.89 2.54
CA GLY A 400 -47.95 27.53 1.51
C GLY A 400 -47.45 26.08 1.59
N GLU A 401 -46.39 25.79 0.85
CA GLU A 401 -45.71 24.48 0.78
C GLU A 401 -44.54 24.37 1.77
N THR A 402 -43.90 23.20 1.93
CA THR A 402 -42.82 22.97 2.91
C THR A 402 -41.42 23.00 2.27
N ALA A 403 -40.57 23.99 2.62
CA ALA A 403 -39.15 24.08 2.22
C ALA A 403 -38.20 23.72 3.37
N LEU A 404 -38.19 22.44 3.75
CA LEU A 404 -37.45 21.89 4.88
C LEU A 404 -35.92 22.06 4.76
N PHE A 405 -35.36 21.74 3.58
CA PHE A 405 -33.91 21.82 3.36
C PHE A 405 -33.42 23.27 3.33
N ASP A 406 -34.17 24.17 2.72
CA ASP A 406 -33.85 25.60 2.70
C ASP A 406 -33.90 26.20 4.12
N ALA A 407 -34.86 25.77 4.94
CA ALA A 407 -34.97 26.19 6.34
C ALA A 407 -33.81 25.70 7.19
N THR A 408 -33.39 24.44 6.99
CA THR A 408 -32.25 23.84 7.69
C THR A 408 -30.93 24.54 7.34
N ILE A 409 -30.72 24.87 6.07
CA ILE A 409 -29.55 25.64 5.62
C ILE A 409 -29.59 27.06 6.16
N LEU A 410 -30.76 27.70 6.22
CA LEU A 410 -30.91 29.02 6.82
C LEU A 410 -30.55 28.99 8.31
N ALA A 411 -31.04 27.99 9.05
CA ALA A 411 -30.70 27.77 10.46
C ALA A 411 -29.18 27.61 10.65
N ALA A 412 -28.55 26.74 9.86
CA ALA A 412 -27.10 26.53 9.92
C ALA A 412 -26.31 27.84 9.66
N LYS A 413 -26.72 28.64 8.67
CA LYS A 413 -26.08 29.93 8.35
C LYS A 413 -26.12 30.93 9.50
N MET A 414 -27.14 30.90 10.36
CA MET A 414 -27.25 31.82 11.49
C MET A 414 -26.11 31.65 12.51
N PHE A 415 -25.49 30.47 12.59
CA PHE A 415 -24.37 30.20 13.49
C PHE A 415 -23.01 30.69 12.95
N LYS A 416 -22.90 31.00 11.65
CA LYS A 416 -21.62 31.37 11.03
C LYS A 416 -21.09 32.71 11.55
N GLY A 417 -19.77 32.75 11.81
CA GLY A 417 -19.08 33.96 12.25
C GLY A 417 -19.30 34.34 13.72
N ARG A 418 -19.83 33.41 14.53
CA ARG A 418 -20.06 33.57 15.98
C ARG A 418 -19.07 32.70 16.75
N GLU A 419 -18.70 33.13 17.96
CA GLU A 419 -17.79 32.40 18.85
C GLU A 419 -18.27 30.96 19.11
N PRO A 420 -17.37 30.00 19.37
CA PRO A 420 -17.73 28.61 19.59
C PRO A 420 -18.66 28.49 20.81
N ALA A 421 -19.88 28.04 20.53
CA ALA A 421 -20.94 27.73 21.48
C ALA A 421 -21.54 26.40 21.03
N ALA A 422 -22.14 25.64 21.94
CA ALA A 422 -22.95 24.48 21.58
C ALA A 422 -24.13 24.95 20.73
N ARG A 423 -24.28 24.35 19.54
CA ARG A 423 -25.27 24.76 18.53
C ARG A 423 -26.32 23.67 18.40
N SER A 424 -27.58 24.06 18.51
CA SER A 424 -28.71 23.14 18.38
C SER A 424 -29.75 23.71 17.42
N ILE A 425 -30.23 22.88 16.50
CA ILE A 425 -31.35 23.18 15.63
C ILE A 425 -32.49 22.27 16.05
N VAL A 426 -33.64 22.85 16.40
CA VAL A 426 -34.87 22.13 16.69
C VAL A 426 -35.83 22.38 15.53
N LEU A 427 -36.11 21.33 14.77
CA LEU A 427 -36.92 21.36 13.56
C LEU A 427 -38.26 20.72 13.86
N LEU A 428 -39.37 21.45 13.74
CA LEU A 428 -40.71 20.92 13.89
C LEU A 428 -41.40 20.93 12.53
N SER A 429 -41.80 19.76 12.03
CA SER A 429 -42.37 19.58 10.69
C SER A 429 -43.46 18.50 10.70
N ASP A 430 -44.54 18.71 9.94
CA ASP A 430 -45.59 17.72 9.72
C ASP A 430 -45.53 17.08 8.32
N GLY A 431 -44.91 17.75 7.35
CA GLY A 431 -44.71 17.28 5.98
C GLY A 431 -43.26 17.03 5.60
N GLY A 432 -43.08 16.37 4.44
CA GLY A 432 -41.81 16.26 3.73
C GLY A 432 -41.47 17.50 2.92
N ASP A 433 -40.23 17.56 2.43
CA ASP A 433 -39.80 18.67 1.59
C ASP A 433 -40.52 18.64 0.22
N THR A 434 -41.26 19.69 -0.12
CA THR A 434 -42.03 19.77 -1.37
C THR A 434 -41.47 20.80 -2.36
N VAL A 435 -40.81 21.85 -1.87
CA VAL A 435 -40.44 23.01 -2.69
C VAL A 435 -39.02 23.56 -2.46
N SER A 436 -38.16 22.92 -1.65
CA SER A 436 -36.82 23.46 -1.44
C SER A 436 -36.02 23.57 -2.74
N SER A 437 -35.28 24.66 -2.86
CA SER A 437 -34.32 24.89 -3.93
C SER A 437 -33.01 24.13 -3.73
N GLN A 438 -32.74 23.68 -2.50
CA GLN A 438 -31.56 22.94 -2.09
C GLN A 438 -31.85 21.45 -1.88
N THR A 439 -30.80 20.63 -1.84
CA THR A 439 -30.91 19.19 -1.63
C THR A 439 -30.69 18.81 -0.18
N LEU A 440 -31.20 17.64 0.22
CA LEU A 440 -30.91 17.01 1.52
C LEU A 440 -29.41 16.98 1.82
N ALA A 441 -28.58 16.56 0.85
CA ALA A 441 -27.12 16.51 1.02
C ALA A 441 -26.49 17.89 1.25
N ALA A 442 -27.05 18.96 0.66
CA ALA A 442 -26.58 20.32 0.91
C ALA A 442 -26.97 20.80 2.31
N ALA A 443 -28.14 20.40 2.81
CA ALA A 443 -28.57 20.68 4.17
C ALA A 443 -27.72 19.90 5.21
N GLU A 444 -27.44 18.62 4.96
CA GLU A 444 -26.52 17.81 5.77
C GLU A 444 -25.14 18.48 5.86
N ALA A 445 -24.56 18.85 4.72
CA ALA A 445 -23.25 19.51 4.68
C ALA A 445 -23.25 20.89 5.38
N ALA A 446 -24.33 21.66 5.28
CA ALA A 446 -24.43 22.96 5.92
C ALA A 446 -24.48 22.86 7.44
N VAL A 447 -25.15 21.84 7.98
CA VAL A 447 -25.24 21.57 9.42
C VAL A 447 -23.91 21.03 9.96
N ASP A 448 -23.26 20.14 9.22
CA ASP A 448 -21.95 19.57 9.55
C ASP A 448 -20.87 20.68 9.63
N ASP A 449 -20.84 21.60 8.66
CA ASP A 449 -19.93 22.77 8.60
C ASP A 449 -20.04 23.72 9.81
N VAL A 450 -21.13 23.66 10.57
CA VAL A 450 -21.31 24.46 11.79
C VAL A 450 -21.34 23.61 13.05
N ALA A 451 -21.08 22.30 12.97
CA ALA A 451 -21.11 21.36 14.08
C ALA A 451 -22.37 21.48 14.97
N ALA A 452 -23.53 21.71 14.35
CA ALA A 452 -24.80 21.85 15.06
C ALA A 452 -25.53 20.51 15.20
N THR A 453 -26.17 20.26 16.35
CA THR A 453 -27.03 19.09 16.55
C THR A 453 -28.44 19.37 16.05
N VAL A 454 -29.02 18.49 15.23
CA VAL A 454 -30.39 18.64 14.70
C VAL A 454 -31.36 17.70 15.42
N HIS A 455 -32.32 18.28 16.14
CA HIS A 455 -33.44 17.57 16.74
C HIS A 455 -34.68 17.77 15.89
N SER A 456 -35.19 16.70 15.30
CA SER A 456 -36.38 16.75 14.46
C SER A 456 -37.59 16.25 15.25
N LEU A 457 -38.64 17.07 15.31
CA LEU A 457 -39.92 16.77 15.90
C LEU A 457 -40.90 16.51 14.76
N GLU A 458 -41.33 15.27 14.65
CA GLU A 458 -42.14 14.79 13.53
C GLU A 458 -43.61 14.74 13.96
N LEU A 459 -44.44 15.64 13.44
CA LEU A 459 -45.90 15.54 13.58
C LEU A 459 -46.40 14.56 12.52
N ALA A 460 -46.79 13.36 12.94
CA ALA A 460 -47.07 12.28 12.00
C ALA A 460 -48.31 12.58 11.14
N THR A 461 -48.11 12.79 9.84
CA THR A 461 -49.16 12.92 8.82
C THR A 461 -48.88 11.99 7.63
N GLU A 462 -49.81 11.89 6.66
CA GLU A 462 -49.58 11.11 5.43
C GLU A 462 -48.50 11.73 4.52
N GLU A 463 -48.16 13.01 4.72
CA GLU A 463 -47.22 13.78 3.90
C GLU A 463 -45.80 13.80 4.47
N THR A 464 -45.56 13.15 5.61
CA THR A 464 -44.28 13.21 6.33
C THR A 464 -43.16 12.43 5.64
N ASP A 465 -42.04 13.09 5.35
CA ASP A 465 -40.80 12.44 4.89
C ASP A 465 -39.85 12.14 6.06
N ARG A 466 -40.17 11.05 6.77
CA ARG A 466 -39.37 10.56 7.90
C ARG A 466 -37.94 10.19 7.50
N VAL A 467 -37.71 9.77 6.26
CA VAL A 467 -36.37 9.36 5.81
C VAL A 467 -35.44 10.56 5.77
N SER A 468 -35.92 11.68 5.23
CA SER A 468 -35.16 12.94 5.19
C SER A 468 -34.92 13.51 6.58
N LEU A 469 -35.93 13.53 7.46
CA LEU A 469 -35.78 13.96 8.85
C LEU A 469 -34.77 13.09 9.62
N GLN A 470 -34.81 11.77 9.41
CA GLN A 470 -33.89 10.82 10.06
C GLN A 470 -32.46 11.03 9.60
N ARG A 471 -32.26 11.31 8.31
CA ARG A 471 -30.94 11.60 7.74
C ARG A 471 -30.35 12.90 8.24
N LEU A 472 -31.12 13.98 8.29
CA LEU A 472 -30.69 15.26 8.87
C LEU A 472 -30.30 15.12 10.34
N ALA A 473 -31.17 14.46 11.14
CA ALA A 473 -30.93 14.28 12.56
C ALA A 473 -29.71 13.36 12.81
N SER A 474 -29.63 12.19 12.17
CA SER A 474 -28.56 11.22 12.42
C SER A 474 -27.16 11.69 11.96
N THR A 475 -27.08 12.42 10.85
CA THR A 475 -25.81 13.01 10.38
C THR A 475 -25.29 14.05 11.39
N ALA A 476 -26.21 14.84 11.95
CA ALA A 476 -25.93 15.88 12.93
C ALA A 476 -25.85 15.38 14.38
N GLY A 477 -25.86 14.07 14.62
CA GLY A 477 -25.82 13.50 15.98
C GLY A 477 -27.09 13.71 16.83
N GLY A 478 -28.20 14.14 16.23
CA GLY A 478 -29.51 14.27 16.87
C GLY A 478 -30.49 13.14 16.51
N GLU A 479 -31.75 13.31 16.87
CA GLU A 479 -32.79 12.27 16.75
C GLU A 479 -34.09 12.82 16.17
N VAL A 480 -34.86 11.93 15.54
CA VAL A 480 -36.24 12.20 15.13
C VAL A 480 -37.17 11.66 16.22
N THR A 481 -37.97 12.54 16.81
CA THR A 481 -38.98 12.14 17.78
C THR A 481 -40.36 12.25 17.14
N PRO A 482 -41.06 11.12 16.92
CA PRO A 482 -42.44 11.16 16.46
C PRO A 482 -43.35 11.70 17.56
N VAL A 483 -44.30 12.52 17.15
CA VAL A 483 -45.25 13.19 18.02
C VAL A 483 -46.66 12.85 17.53
N GLU A 484 -47.41 12.14 18.37
CA GLU A 484 -48.75 11.66 18.04
C GLU A 484 -49.85 12.69 18.34
N ASP A 485 -49.66 13.52 19.37
CA ASP A 485 -50.62 14.55 19.78
C ASP A 485 -49.96 15.75 20.50
N ALA A 486 -50.75 16.78 20.80
CA ALA A 486 -50.32 18.00 21.49
C ALA A 486 -49.65 17.76 22.86
N ALA A 487 -50.14 16.74 23.59
CA ALA A 487 -49.65 16.43 24.93
C ALA A 487 -48.27 15.77 24.83
N ALA A 488 -48.11 14.85 23.87
CA ALA A 488 -46.84 14.25 23.50
C ALA A 488 -45.84 15.31 23.00
N LEU A 489 -46.27 16.28 22.18
CA LEU A 489 -45.40 17.36 21.71
C LEU A 489 -44.80 18.14 22.89
N THR A 490 -45.66 18.45 23.86
CA THR A 490 -45.30 19.17 25.06
C THR A 490 -44.32 18.39 25.95
N GLU A 491 -44.49 17.08 26.09
CA GLU A 491 -43.58 16.20 26.83
C GLU A 491 -42.22 16.04 26.13
N VAL A 492 -42.23 15.94 24.79
CA VAL A 492 -41.02 15.82 23.98
C VAL A 492 -40.18 17.09 24.06
N PHE A 493 -40.79 18.27 23.97
CA PHE A 493 -40.08 19.53 24.16
C PHE A 493 -39.51 19.69 25.57
N ASP A 494 -40.22 19.25 26.62
CA ASP A 494 -39.73 19.27 28.01
C ASP A 494 -38.50 18.37 28.19
N GLY A 495 -38.55 17.16 27.63
CA GLY A 495 -37.41 16.25 27.56
C GLY A 495 -36.23 16.85 26.80
N LEU A 496 -36.49 17.51 25.66
CA LEU A 496 -35.47 18.15 24.85
C LEU A 496 -34.81 19.33 25.58
N ALA A 497 -35.57 20.15 26.29
CA ALA A 497 -35.03 21.24 27.10
C ALA A 497 -34.09 20.71 28.19
N THR A 498 -34.47 19.59 28.82
CA THR A 498 -33.65 18.89 29.81
C THR A 498 -32.36 18.33 29.20
N ASP A 499 -32.44 17.68 28.03
CA ASP A 499 -31.29 17.10 27.34
C ASP A 499 -30.31 18.18 26.86
N VAL A 500 -30.83 19.27 26.31
CA VAL A 500 -30.04 20.44 25.88
C VAL A 500 -29.36 21.13 27.07
N GLY A 501 -30.01 21.17 28.25
CA GLY A 501 -29.42 21.69 29.49
C GLY A 501 -28.45 20.74 30.21
N ASN A 502 -28.28 19.51 29.70
CA ASN A 502 -27.47 18.45 30.30
C ASN A 502 -26.35 17.95 29.38
N GLN A 503 -25.76 18.88 28.63
CA GLN A 503 -24.64 18.62 27.73
C GLN A 503 -23.28 18.89 28.38
N TYR A 504 -22.30 18.08 28.00
CA TYR A 504 -20.91 18.16 28.43
C TYR A 504 -19.99 18.14 27.22
N VAL A 505 -18.95 18.97 27.23
CA VAL A 505 -17.86 18.95 26.26
C VAL A 505 -16.68 18.21 26.87
N LEU A 506 -16.21 17.21 26.14
CA LEU A 506 -15.07 16.37 26.47
C LEU A 506 -13.91 16.73 25.54
N ARG A 507 -12.84 17.30 26.09
CA ARG A 507 -11.64 17.68 25.34
C ARG A 507 -10.55 16.64 25.56
N TYR A 508 -10.02 16.07 24.49
CA TYR A 508 -8.90 15.14 24.56
C TYR A 508 -8.01 15.25 23.32
N ARG A 509 -6.76 14.79 23.44
CA ARG A 509 -5.83 14.78 22.31
C ARG A 509 -5.81 13.43 21.61
N SER A 510 -6.15 13.41 20.32
CA SER A 510 -6.11 12.19 19.50
C SER A 510 -4.68 11.81 19.10
N SER A 511 -4.44 10.50 18.99
CA SER A 511 -3.18 9.94 18.47
C SER A 511 -3.38 9.04 17.25
N LEU A 512 -4.64 8.82 16.87
CA LEU A 512 -5.05 8.00 15.74
C LEU A 512 -5.35 8.88 14.53
N HIS A 513 -5.36 8.27 13.33
CA HIS A 513 -5.61 8.95 12.06
C HIS A 513 -6.46 8.03 11.18
N GLY A 514 -7.32 8.60 10.33
CA GLY A 514 -8.26 7.83 9.52
C GLY A 514 -9.49 7.36 10.32
N GLU A 515 -10.17 6.32 9.83
CA GLU A 515 -11.39 5.79 10.45
C GLU A 515 -11.10 5.15 11.82
N THR A 516 -11.83 5.59 12.85
CA THR A 516 -11.75 5.02 14.20
C THR A 516 -13.11 5.06 14.90
N ASP A 517 -13.31 4.18 15.89
CA ASP A 517 -14.48 4.19 16.75
C ASP A 517 -14.17 4.98 18.03
N LEU A 518 -15.01 5.97 18.32
CA LEU A 518 -15.02 6.77 19.54
C LEU A 518 -16.10 6.23 20.47
N GLU A 519 -15.74 5.76 21.65
CA GLU A 519 -16.69 5.35 22.69
C GLU A 519 -16.63 6.33 23.87
N VAL A 520 -17.80 6.73 24.39
CA VAL A 520 -17.93 7.54 25.59
C VAL A 520 -18.78 6.81 26.61
N GLY A 521 -18.23 6.62 27.81
CA GLY A 521 -18.92 6.09 28.98
C GLY A 521 -19.18 7.16 30.03
N VAL A 522 -20.31 7.04 30.72
CA VAL A 522 -20.61 7.76 31.95
C VAL A 522 -20.92 6.77 33.06
N ASP A 523 -20.26 6.89 34.20
CA ASP A 523 -20.56 6.15 35.42
C ASP A 523 -20.64 7.13 36.60
N ALA A 524 -21.86 7.41 37.05
CA ALA A 524 -22.09 8.26 38.21
C ALA A 524 -23.38 7.89 38.93
N GLY A 525 -23.37 7.94 40.27
CA GLY A 525 -24.59 7.83 41.08
C GLY A 525 -25.36 6.52 40.92
N GLY A 526 -24.72 5.42 40.50
CA GLY A 526 -25.34 4.12 40.25
C GLY A 526 -25.97 3.97 38.86
N VAL A 527 -25.77 4.95 37.98
CA VAL A 527 -26.19 4.92 36.57
C VAL A 527 -24.93 4.84 35.71
N ALA A 528 -24.78 3.74 34.99
CA ALA A 528 -23.68 3.50 34.07
C ALA A 528 -24.22 3.33 32.65
N ALA A 529 -23.63 4.04 31.69
CA ALA A 529 -24.10 4.11 30.32
C ALA A 529 -22.95 4.36 29.36
N ARG A 530 -23.04 3.82 28.13
CA ARG A 530 -22.04 4.00 27.08
C ARG A 530 -22.69 4.29 25.74
N ALA A 531 -22.00 5.06 24.91
CA ALA A 531 -22.31 5.26 23.50
C ALA A 531 -21.04 5.14 22.67
N SER A 532 -21.18 4.74 21.41
CA SER A 532 -20.10 4.72 20.44
C SER A 532 -20.51 5.43 19.14
N ARG A 533 -19.54 6.06 18.48
CA ARG A 533 -19.70 6.76 17.21
C ARG A 533 -18.44 6.56 16.36
N ALA A 534 -18.60 6.16 15.10
CA ALA A 534 -17.50 6.12 14.16
C ALA A 534 -17.11 7.55 13.73
N VAL A 535 -15.81 7.86 13.72
CA VAL A 535 -15.24 9.17 13.38
C VAL A 535 -14.11 8.98 12.35
N VAL A 536 -14.00 9.90 11.40
CA VAL A 536 -12.92 9.92 10.41
C VAL A 536 -11.96 11.04 10.77
N LEU A 537 -10.76 10.70 11.23
CA LEU A 537 -9.79 11.70 11.68
C LEU A 537 -8.92 12.21 10.50
N PRO A 538 -8.56 13.51 10.48
CA PRO A 538 -7.70 14.10 9.45
C PRO A 538 -6.34 13.40 9.28
N PRO A 539 -5.73 13.43 8.07
CA PRO A 539 -4.36 12.94 7.86
C PRO A 539 -3.31 13.85 8.54
N LEU A 540 -2.15 13.28 8.90
CA LEU A 540 -1.07 13.97 9.63
C LEU A 540 -0.61 15.29 8.97
N PRO A 541 -0.78 16.47 9.63
CA PRO A 541 -0.46 17.79 9.06
C PRO A 541 1.02 18.01 8.69
N TRP A 542 1.95 17.28 9.32
CA TRP A 542 3.38 17.50 9.12
C TRP A 542 3.91 16.96 7.79
N PHE A 543 3.21 16.03 7.13
CA PHE A 543 3.71 15.42 5.90
C PHE A 543 3.68 16.41 4.73
N ASP A 544 2.57 17.13 4.57
CA ASP A 544 2.43 18.18 3.55
C ASP A 544 3.31 19.39 3.85
N ALA A 545 3.43 19.78 5.13
CA ALA A 545 4.34 20.84 5.56
C ALA A 545 5.82 20.48 5.34
N PHE A 546 6.19 19.21 5.52
CA PHE A 546 7.54 18.71 5.24
C PHE A 546 7.85 18.73 3.75
N LEU A 547 6.93 18.28 2.89
CA LEU A 547 7.11 18.31 1.44
C LEU A 547 7.18 19.75 0.89
N ALA A 548 6.46 20.69 1.50
CA ALA A 548 6.51 22.11 1.15
C ALA A 548 7.78 22.83 1.66
N SER A 549 8.53 22.24 2.58
CA SER A 549 9.76 22.81 3.12
C SER A 549 10.93 22.73 2.11
N PRO A 550 11.84 23.73 2.08
CA PRO A 550 13.09 23.65 1.31
C PRO A 550 13.93 22.41 1.64
N TRP A 551 13.79 21.86 2.85
CA TRP A 551 14.45 20.61 3.25
C TRP A 551 13.78 19.38 2.63
N GLY A 552 12.45 19.31 2.61
CA GLY A 552 11.70 18.21 1.99
C GLY A 552 11.90 18.13 0.49
N LEU A 553 11.94 19.28 -0.20
CA LEU A 553 12.29 19.38 -1.61
C LEU A 553 13.72 18.88 -1.89
N ARG A 554 14.69 19.23 -1.03
CA ARG A 554 16.08 18.79 -1.18
C ARG A 554 16.26 17.30 -0.89
N THR A 555 15.60 16.77 0.13
CA THR A 555 15.65 15.33 0.46
C THR A 555 14.90 14.49 -0.57
N GLY A 556 13.77 14.97 -1.07
CA GLY A 556 13.01 14.33 -2.15
C GLY A 556 13.79 14.31 -3.46
N ALA A 557 14.36 15.45 -3.87
CA ALA A 557 15.20 15.52 -5.07
C ALA A 557 16.46 14.65 -4.96
N ALA A 558 17.07 14.58 -3.77
CA ALA A 558 18.20 13.70 -3.52
C ALA A 558 17.83 12.22 -3.56
N ALA A 559 16.70 11.83 -3.00
CA ALA A 559 16.20 10.45 -3.07
C ALA A 559 15.89 10.05 -4.53
N VAL A 560 15.21 10.91 -5.29
CA VAL A 560 14.91 10.67 -6.71
C VAL A 560 16.20 10.56 -7.52
N TYR A 561 17.18 11.45 -7.31
CA TYR A 561 18.44 11.40 -8.05
C TYR A 561 19.32 10.23 -7.63
N VAL A 562 19.38 9.86 -6.35
CA VAL A 562 20.10 8.66 -5.88
C VAL A 562 19.48 7.42 -6.50
N SER A 563 18.14 7.31 -6.53
CA SER A 563 17.42 6.24 -7.21
C SER A 563 17.68 6.24 -8.71
N LEU A 564 17.70 7.41 -9.37
CA LEU A 564 18.03 7.54 -10.79
C LEU A 564 19.49 7.15 -11.08
N THR A 565 20.42 7.49 -10.18
CA THR A 565 21.84 7.15 -10.29
C THR A 565 22.07 5.66 -10.05
N LEU A 566 21.38 5.07 -9.07
CA LEU A 566 21.36 3.62 -8.84
C LEU A 566 20.75 2.89 -10.03
N LEU A 567 19.67 3.41 -10.60
CA LEU A 567 19.03 2.87 -11.81
C LEU A 567 19.98 2.94 -13.01
N VAL A 568 20.64 4.09 -13.24
CA VAL A 568 21.64 4.25 -14.31
C VAL A 568 22.85 3.33 -14.07
N LEU A 569 23.33 3.20 -12.83
CA LEU A 569 24.38 2.24 -12.47
C LEU A 569 23.94 0.80 -12.73
N LEU A 570 22.70 0.43 -12.43
CA LEU A 570 22.12 -0.88 -12.70
C LEU A 570 22.01 -1.13 -14.22
N LEU A 571 21.57 -0.13 -14.97
CA LEU A 571 21.41 -0.12 -16.42
C LEU A 571 22.73 -0.08 -17.21
N LEU A 572 23.85 0.34 -16.58
CA LEU A 572 25.20 0.22 -17.13
C LEU A 572 26.02 -0.95 -16.51
N ALA A 573 25.46 -1.63 -15.51
CA ALA A 573 25.83 -2.93 -14.92
C ALA A 573 26.29 -4.03 -15.92
N PRO A 574 27.54 -4.55 -15.97
CA PRO A 574 27.83 -5.73 -16.80
C PRO A 574 27.10 -7.00 -16.30
N LYS A 575 26.76 -7.90 -17.24
CA LYS A 575 25.97 -9.13 -17.04
C LYS A 575 26.31 -9.97 -15.79
N PRO A 576 27.57 -10.22 -15.40
CA PRO A 576 27.87 -11.03 -14.21
C PRO A 576 27.56 -10.34 -12.88
N VAL A 577 27.55 -9.00 -12.82
CA VAL A 577 27.18 -8.23 -11.61
C VAL A 577 25.66 -8.15 -11.49
N ARG A 578 24.95 -7.98 -12.62
CA ARG A 578 23.49 -8.09 -12.67
C ARG A 578 23.00 -9.45 -12.18
N ALA A 579 23.66 -10.54 -12.59
CA ALA A 579 23.28 -11.89 -12.18
C ALA A 579 23.45 -12.16 -10.66
N ARG A 580 24.40 -11.49 -9.98
CA ARG A 580 24.62 -11.65 -8.53
C ARG A 580 23.77 -10.73 -7.66
N LEU A 581 23.45 -9.52 -8.14
CA LEU A 581 22.54 -8.60 -7.45
C LEU A 581 21.07 -8.95 -7.69
N ALA A 582 20.70 -9.46 -8.87
CA ALA A 582 19.36 -10.01 -9.14
C ALA A 582 19.01 -11.21 -8.24
N GLY A 583 20.03 -11.92 -7.73
CA GLY A 583 19.86 -12.97 -6.73
C GLY A 583 19.70 -12.49 -5.28
N MET A 584 19.91 -11.20 -4.99
CA MET A 584 19.76 -10.62 -3.64
C MET A 584 18.70 -9.51 -3.56
N ALA A 585 18.43 -8.83 -4.66
CA ALA A 585 17.35 -7.88 -4.83
C ALA A 585 16.60 -8.34 -6.08
N GLY A 586 15.36 -8.80 -5.94
CA GLY A 586 14.53 -9.32 -7.04
C GLY A 586 14.28 -8.27 -8.12
N PHE A 587 15.29 -8.00 -8.94
CA PHE A 587 15.23 -7.12 -10.10
C PHE A 587 15.43 -7.98 -11.35
N GLY A 588 14.33 -8.19 -12.07
CA GLY A 588 14.26 -8.89 -13.33
C GLY A 588 15.21 -8.31 -14.38
N SER A 589 15.84 -9.21 -15.12
CA SER A 589 16.75 -8.89 -16.22
C SER A 589 15.97 -8.44 -17.45
N ALA A 590 16.10 -7.16 -17.82
CA ALA A 590 15.61 -6.64 -19.09
C ALA A 590 16.31 -7.28 -20.32
N GLY A 591 15.51 -7.80 -21.25
CA GLY A 591 15.88 -8.07 -22.64
C GLY A 591 15.78 -6.81 -23.52
N PRO A 592 16.44 -6.75 -24.69
CA PRO A 592 16.85 -5.49 -25.31
C PRO A 592 15.88 -4.90 -26.37
N SER A 593 15.96 -3.56 -26.52
CA SER A 593 15.52 -2.64 -27.61
C SER A 593 14.08 -2.09 -27.54
N LYS A 594 13.79 -0.79 -27.73
CA LYS A 594 14.32 0.25 -28.66
C LYS A 594 14.48 1.65 -28.00
N PRO A 595 15.29 2.56 -28.56
CA PRO A 595 15.68 3.82 -27.92
C PRO A 595 14.63 4.92 -28.10
N THR A 596 14.22 5.57 -27.02
CA THR A 596 13.51 6.86 -27.04
C THR A 596 13.88 7.67 -25.78
N GLY A 597 14.17 8.96 -25.97
CA GLY A 597 14.49 9.94 -24.91
C GLY A 597 15.89 9.87 -24.29
N LEU A 598 16.37 8.68 -23.92
CA LEU A 598 17.66 8.51 -23.19
C LEU A 598 18.90 8.36 -24.10
N ALA A 599 18.71 8.34 -25.42
CA ALA A 599 19.81 8.27 -26.38
C ALA A 599 20.68 9.54 -26.40
N GLU A 600 20.14 10.70 -26.01
CA GLU A 600 20.92 11.95 -25.89
C GLU A 600 21.85 11.96 -24.67
N VAL A 601 21.42 11.40 -23.53
CA VAL A 601 22.30 11.23 -22.35
C VAL A 601 23.34 10.13 -22.61
N GLY A 602 22.96 9.07 -23.32
CA GLY A 602 23.88 8.03 -23.78
C GLY A 602 24.95 8.56 -24.75
N THR A 603 24.60 9.51 -25.62
CA THR A 603 25.56 10.15 -26.54
C THR A 603 26.42 11.22 -25.86
N TRP A 604 25.90 11.96 -24.87
CA TRP A 604 26.78 12.73 -23.96
C TRP A 604 27.74 11.79 -23.25
N ALA A 605 27.25 10.71 -22.61
CA ALA A 605 28.07 9.85 -21.78
C ALA A 605 29.14 9.16 -22.63
N LYS A 606 28.77 8.71 -23.83
CA LYS A 606 29.68 8.17 -24.83
C LYS A 606 30.68 9.21 -25.33
N SER A 607 30.28 10.47 -25.56
CA SER A 607 31.20 11.54 -25.97
C SER A 607 32.10 12.09 -24.85
N ALA A 608 31.68 12.00 -23.58
CA ALA A 608 32.48 12.32 -22.41
C ALA A 608 33.50 11.21 -22.11
N ILE A 609 33.07 9.95 -22.29
CA ILE A 609 33.95 8.78 -22.28
C ILE A 609 34.92 8.84 -23.46
N GLU A 610 34.50 9.22 -24.67
CA GLU A 610 35.35 9.42 -25.85
C GLU A 610 36.37 10.56 -25.66
N ARG A 611 35.98 11.65 -24.97
CA ARG A 611 36.91 12.73 -24.56
C ARG A 611 37.92 12.29 -23.50
N ALA A 612 37.52 11.44 -22.55
CA ALA A 612 38.44 10.82 -21.59
C ALA A 612 39.31 9.71 -22.23
N LEU A 613 38.81 9.02 -23.27
CA LEU A 613 39.48 8.00 -24.08
C LEU A 613 40.61 8.54 -24.97
N GLN A 614 40.71 9.86 -25.16
CA GLN A 614 41.82 10.47 -25.89
C GLN A 614 43.17 10.27 -25.17
N ASN A 615 43.18 10.05 -23.85
CA ASN A 615 44.37 9.66 -23.09
C ASN A 615 44.53 8.14 -23.03
N ARG A 616 44.91 7.54 -24.16
CA ARG A 616 45.10 6.08 -24.37
C ARG A 616 45.89 5.39 -23.26
N GLY A 617 46.92 6.05 -22.71
CA GLY A 617 47.79 5.48 -21.67
C GLY A 617 47.14 5.29 -20.28
N TRP A 618 46.11 6.07 -19.92
CA TRP A 618 45.44 5.90 -18.62
C TRP A 618 44.51 4.69 -18.60
N ILE A 619 43.83 4.43 -19.71
CA ILE A 619 42.90 3.30 -19.86
C ILE A 619 43.66 1.98 -19.92
N GLU A 620 44.79 1.94 -20.64
CA GLU A 620 45.68 0.78 -20.62
C GLU A 620 46.17 0.48 -19.20
N GLY A 621 46.61 1.52 -18.46
CA GLY A 621 47.02 1.37 -17.06
C GLY A 621 45.90 0.88 -16.12
N LEU A 622 44.65 1.28 -16.36
CA LEU A 622 43.49 0.82 -15.59
C LEU A 622 43.11 -0.63 -15.96
N ASN A 623 43.16 -0.99 -17.24
CA ASN A 623 42.91 -2.35 -17.70
C ASN A 623 43.90 -3.34 -17.08
N THR A 624 45.20 -3.01 -17.10
CA THR A 624 46.23 -3.83 -16.46
C THR A 624 46.00 -3.99 -14.95
N ARG A 625 45.49 -2.95 -14.26
CA ARG A 625 45.17 -3.02 -12.82
C ARG A 625 43.95 -3.87 -12.53
N LEU A 626 42.91 -3.79 -13.37
CA LEU A 626 41.70 -4.60 -13.25
C LEU A 626 42.00 -6.08 -13.51
N GLU A 627 42.78 -6.38 -14.55
CA GLU A 627 43.26 -7.73 -14.86
C GLU A 627 44.09 -8.30 -13.70
N ARG A 628 45.05 -7.53 -13.17
CA ARG A 628 45.86 -7.92 -12.00
C ARG A 628 45.01 -8.18 -10.75
N ALA A 629 43.93 -7.42 -10.58
CA ALA A 629 43.01 -7.58 -9.46
C ALA A 629 42.06 -8.78 -9.64
N GLY A 630 42.04 -9.44 -10.80
CA GLY A 630 41.08 -10.50 -11.11
C GLY A 630 39.64 -9.98 -11.26
N VAL A 631 39.48 -8.69 -11.53
CA VAL A 631 38.18 -8.04 -11.66
C VAL A 631 37.73 -8.15 -13.10
N LEU A 632 36.61 -8.84 -13.34
CA LEU A 632 36.05 -9.10 -14.68
C LEU A 632 35.35 -7.89 -15.32
N LEU A 633 35.58 -6.68 -14.80
CA LEU A 633 34.95 -5.45 -15.28
C LEU A 633 35.78 -4.82 -16.39
N ARG A 634 35.13 -4.27 -17.41
CA ARG A 634 35.79 -3.43 -18.41
C ARG A 634 36.20 -2.10 -17.76
N PRO A 635 37.29 -1.45 -18.22
CA PRO A 635 37.71 -0.14 -17.69
C PRO A 635 36.58 0.91 -17.69
N GLY A 636 35.75 0.94 -18.74
CA GLY A 636 34.60 1.84 -18.82
C GLY A 636 33.53 1.56 -17.76
N GLU A 637 33.24 0.29 -17.47
CA GLU A 637 32.25 -0.12 -16.46
C GLU A 637 32.72 0.26 -15.05
N PHE A 638 34.01 0.07 -14.77
CA PHE A 638 34.60 0.47 -13.49
C PHE A 638 34.55 1.98 -13.27
N VAL A 639 34.88 2.78 -14.30
CA VAL A 639 34.83 4.24 -14.22
C VAL A 639 33.40 4.73 -14.01
N LEU A 640 32.41 4.11 -14.67
CA LEU A 640 30.99 4.43 -14.47
C LEU A 640 30.52 4.11 -13.05
N LEU A 641 30.92 2.96 -12.49
CA LEU A 641 30.61 2.60 -11.11
C LEU A 641 31.24 3.59 -10.11
N ALA A 642 32.51 3.96 -10.32
CA ALA A 642 33.20 4.93 -9.49
C ALA A 642 32.58 6.34 -9.61
N ALA A 643 32.20 6.76 -10.81
CA ALA A 643 31.54 8.04 -11.04
C ALA A 643 30.16 8.09 -10.37
N GLY A 644 29.35 7.04 -10.49
CA GLY A 644 28.05 6.99 -9.83
C GLY A 644 28.15 6.97 -8.30
N ALA A 645 29.11 6.23 -7.74
CA ALA A 645 29.39 6.27 -6.31
C ALA A 645 29.83 7.68 -5.84
N ALA A 646 30.65 8.38 -6.63
CA ALA A 646 31.05 9.75 -6.36
C ALA A 646 29.86 10.73 -6.41
N SER A 647 28.95 10.58 -7.38
CA SER A 647 27.74 11.40 -7.50
C SER A 647 26.77 11.19 -6.33
N VAL A 648 26.59 9.94 -5.88
CA VAL A 648 25.75 9.64 -4.70
C VAL A 648 26.34 10.29 -3.45
N LEU A 649 27.65 10.13 -3.23
CA LEU A 649 28.32 10.73 -2.07
C LEU A 649 28.38 12.26 -2.12
N LEU A 650 28.49 12.85 -3.32
CA LEU A 650 28.36 14.28 -3.52
C LEU A 650 27.02 14.78 -2.98
N ILE A 651 25.93 14.15 -3.39
CA ILE A 651 24.57 14.59 -3.09
C ILE A 651 24.24 14.36 -1.62
N VAL A 652 24.53 13.17 -1.10
CA VAL A 652 24.35 12.87 0.33
C VAL A 652 25.13 13.87 1.18
N GLY A 653 26.38 14.16 0.83
CA GLY A 653 27.18 15.15 1.53
C GLY A 653 26.64 16.57 1.39
N THR A 654 26.08 16.95 0.22
CA THR A 654 25.46 18.26 0.01
C THR A 654 24.19 18.48 0.82
N VAL A 655 23.35 17.44 0.93
CA VAL A 655 22.09 17.50 1.68
C VAL A 655 22.33 17.47 3.17
N ALA A 656 23.29 16.66 3.63
CA ALA A 656 23.56 16.49 5.06
C ALA A 656 24.26 17.69 5.69
N ARG A 657 25.33 18.21 5.08
CA ARG A 657 26.20 19.24 5.71
C ARG A 657 26.71 20.32 4.76
N GLY A 658 26.25 20.35 3.50
CA GLY A 658 26.56 21.40 2.52
C GLY A 658 27.49 20.97 1.38
N THR A 659 27.65 21.86 0.40
CA THR A 659 28.32 21.55 -0.89
C THR A 659 29.79 21.16 -0.75
N LEU A 660 30.50 21.73 0.24
CA LEU A 660 31.90 21.42 0.51
C LEU A 660 32.08 19.96 0.99
N THR A 661 31.21 19.48 1.89
CA THR A 661 31.27 18.10 2.40
C THR A 661 30.94 17.08 1.30
N GLY A 662 29.99 17.40 0.42
CA GLY A 662 29.71 16.59 -0.76
C GLY A 662 30.93 16.45 -1.69
N LEU A 663 31.57 17.57 -2.01
CA LEU A 663 32.76 17.56 -2.88
C LEU A 663 33.92 16.77 -2.28
N LEU A 664 34.13 16.87 -0.96
CA LEU A 664 35.15 16.10 -0.27
C LEU A 664 34.85 14.59 -0.30
N LEU A 665 33.61 14.17 -0.05
CA LEU A 665 33.23 12.75 -0.10
C LEU A 665 33.32 12.17 -1.52
N ALA A 666 32.94 12.93 -2.53
CA ALA A 666 33.06 12.53 -3.93
C ALA A 666 34.53 12.35 -4.36
N ALA A 667 35.42 13.24 -3.90
CA ALA A 667 36.86 13.18 -4.20
C ALA A 667 37.57 11.97 -3.57
N VAL A 668 37.01 11.40 -2.49
CA VAL A 668 37.57 10.21 -1.83
C VAL A 668 37.35 8.93 -2.66
N VAL A 669 36.30 8.87 -3.49
CA VAL A 669 35.95 7.67 -4.29
C VAL A 669 37.07 7.17 -5.20
N PRO A 670 37.72 7.99 -6.06
CA PRO A 670 38.82 7.52 -6.91
C PRO A 670 40.03 7.04 -6.10
N LEU A 671 40.27 7.62 -4.91
CA LEU A 671 41.34 7.19 -4.01
C LEU A 671 41.04 5.81 -3.43
N VAL A 672 39.83 5.61 -2.90
CA VAL A 672 39.37 4.32 -2.37
C VAL A 672 39.39 3.26 -3.47
N ALA A 673 38.87 3.57 -4.65
CA ALA A 673 38.87 2.68 -5.81
C ALA A 673 40.29 2.20 -6.16
N LYS A 674 41.27 3.12 -6.19
CA LYS A 674 42.68 2.78 -6.42
C LYS A 674 43.24 1.89 -5.31
N VAL A 675 42.96 2.19 -4.04
CA VAL A 675 43.43 1.41 -2.89
C VAL A 675 42.84 0.00 -2.92
N VAL A 676 41.53 -0.13 -3.14
CA VAL A 676 40.84 -1.43 -3.21
C VAL A 676 41.39 -2.29 -4.35
N LEU A 677 41.53 -1.73 -5.56
CA LEU A 677 42.12 -2.46 -6.69
C LEU A 677 43.55 -2.92 -6.40
N SER A 678 44.37 -2.05 -5.80
CA SER A 678 45.74 -2.43 -5.42
C SER A 678 45.78 -3.50 -4.34
N ALA A 679 44.85 -3.48 -3.40
CA ALA A 679 44.73 -4.48 -2.35
C ALA A 679 44.26 -5.83 -2.90
N LEU A 680 43.27 -5.85 -3.80
CA LEU A 680 42.80 -7.06 -4.48
C LEU A 680 43.90 -7.67 -5.35
N ALA A 681 44.60 -6.86 -6.14
CA ALA A 681 45.75 -7.31 -6.92
C ALA A 681 46.87 -7.87 -6.03
N SER A 682 47.17 -7.19 -4.91
CA SER A 682 48.16 -7.69 -3.95
C SER A 682 47.74 -9.01 -3.31
N ARG A 683 46.45 -9.17 -2.95
CA ARG A 683 45.93 -10.43 -2.39
C ARG A 683 46.06 -11.57 -3.39
N ARG A 684 45.66 -11.34 -4.65
CA ARG A 684 45.77 -12.33 -5.74
C ARG A 684 47.23 -12.71 -6.02
N ARG A 685 48.14 -11.73 -6.10
CA ARG A 685 49.59 -11.96 -6.25
C ARG A 685 50.17 -12.79 -5.11
N VAL A 686 49.80 -12.48 -3.85
CA VAL A 686 50.26 -13.24 -2.68
C VAL A 686 49.69 -14.66 -2.66
N ALA A 687 48.41 -14.85 -3.04
CA ALA A 687 47.81 -16.17 -3.16
C ALA A 687 48.51 -17.03 -4.23
N PHE A 688 48.78 -16.45 -5.40
CA PHE A 688 49.56 -17.10 -6.45
C PHE A 688 50.96 -17.50 -5.96
N GLY A 689 51.68 -16.59 -5.29
CA GLY A 689 53.01 -16.86 -4.76
C GLY A 689 53.04 -18.01 -3.74
N LYS A 690 52.02 -18.13 -2.89
CA LYS A 690 51.89 -19.23 -1.93
C LYS A 690 51.67 -20.59 -2.61
N GLN A 691 50.87 -20.62 -3.67
CA GLN A 691 50.58 -21.84 -4.43
C GLN A 691 51.74 -22.26 -5.34
N LEU A 692 52.68 -21.35 -5.62
CA LEU A 692 53.69 -21.54 -6.65
C LEU A 692 54.63 -22.72 -6.37
N GLY A 693 55.08 -22.90 -5.13
CA GLY A 693 55.96 -24.02 -4.78
C GLY A 693 55.32 -25.38 -5.06
N ASP A 694 54.08 -25.57 -4.62
CA ASP A 694 53.31 -26.80 -4.83
C ASP A 694 53.01 -27.04 -6.31
N THR A 695 52.71 -25.95 -7.03
CA THR A 695 52.46 -25.98 -8.46
C THR A 695 53.69 -26.42 -9.26
N MET A 696 54.89 -25.92 -8.90
CA MET A 696 56.13 -26.32 -9.56
C MET A 696 56.48 -27.79 -9.31
N GLN A 697 56.18 -28.31 -8.12
CA GLN A 697 56.34 -29.75 -7.83
C GLN A 697 55.38 -30.62 -8.64
N MET A 698 54.13 -30.18 -8.82
CA MET A 698 53.16 -30.88 -9.66
C MET A 698 53.63 -30.92 -11.13
N MET A 699 54.19 -29.81 -11.62
CA MET A 699 54.79 -29.76 -12.96
C MET A 699 56.03 -30.65 -13.07
N ALA A 700 56.95 -30.59 -12.10
CA ALA A 700 58.15 -31.41 -12.07
C ALA A 700 57.80 -32.90 -12.04
N GLY A 701 56.82 -33.31 -11.23
CA GLY A 701 56.30 -34.68 -11.20
C GLY A 701 55.72 -35.14 -12.54
N SER A 702 54.93 -34.29 -13.19
CA SER A 702 54.37 -34.59 -14.52
C SER A 702 55.46 -34.74 -15.59
N LEU A 703 56.42 -33.81 -15.62
CA LEU A 703 57.56 -33.86 -16.54
C LEU A 703 58.41 -35.11 -16.32
N ARG A 704 58.67 -35.49 -15.06
CA ARG A 704 59.44 -36.69 -14.70
C ARG A 704 58.77 -37.98 -15.15
N SER A 705 57.44 -38.00 -15.22
CA SER A 705 56.66 -39.13 -15.78
C SER A 705 56.63 -39.17 -17.32
N GLY A 706 57.34 -38.26 -18.00
CA GLY A 706 57.48 -38.23 -19.45
C GLY A 706 56.46 -37.36 -20.19
N TYR A 707 55.58 -36.64 -19.48
CA TYR A 707 54.67 -35.67 -20.11
C TYR A 707 55.43 -34.43 -20.59
N GLY A 708 54.97 -33.82 -21.68
CA GLY A 708 55.53 -32.55 -22.17
C GLY A 708 55.13 -31.36 -21.30
N LEU A 709 55.86 -30.25 -21.38
CA LEU A 709 55.62 -29.02 -20.60
C LEU A 709 54.16 -28.51 -20.69
N LEU A 710 53.56 -28.57 -21.88
CA LEU A 710 52.17 -28.15 -22.08
C LEU A 710 51.15 -29.09 -21.39
N GLN A 711 51.45 -30.38 -21.31
CA GLN A 711 50.61 -31.36 -20.60
C GLN A 711 50.76 -31.21 -19.09
N ALA A 712 51.98 -30.96 -18.59
CA ALA A 712 52.22 -30.61 -17.20
C ALA A 712 51.49 -29.31 -16.80
N ALA A 713 51.45 -28.31 -17.71
CA ALA A 713 50.68 -27.09 -17.51
C ALA A 713 49.15 -27.33 -17.52
N ASP A 714 48.63 -28.27 -18.33
CA ASP A 714 47.20 -28.65 -18.32
C ASP A 714 46.81 -29.35 -17.01
N ALA A 715 47.71 -30.17 -16.44
CA ALA A 715 47.51 -30.79 -15.12
C ALA A 715 47.36 -29.72 -14.02
N VAL A 716 48.27 -28.73 -13.99
CA VAL A 716 48.15 -27.58 -13.08
C VAL A 716 46.86 -26.79 -13.31
N ALA A 717 46.47 -26.56 -14.56
CA ALA A 717 45.25 -25.80 -14.90
C ALA A 717 43.95 -26.44 -14.39
N ARG A 718 43.98 -27.76 -14.11
CA ARG A 718 42.85 -28.54 -13.60
C ARG A 718 42.89 -28.75 -12.09
N GLU A 719 44.08 -29.00 -11.55
CA GLU A 719 44.25 -29.47 -10.16
C GLU A 719 44.64 -28.36 -9.18
N ALA A 720 45.22 -27.25 -9.65
CA ALA A 720 45.59 -26.15 -8.75
C ALA A 720 44.38 -25.31 -8.32
N ASP A 721 44.51 -24.65 -7.18
CA ASP A 721 43.53 -23.66 -6.74
C ASP A 721 43.62 -22.36 -7.56
N SER A 722 42.54 -21.56 -7.56
CA SER A 722 42.56 -20.17 -8.05
C SER A 722 43.43 -19.32 -7.12
N PRO A 723 44.27 -18.39 -7.62
CA PRO A 723 44.36 -17.90 -9.00
C PRO A 723 45.28 -18.68 -9.94
N THR A 724 46.04 -19.68 -9.45
CA THR A 724 47.05 -20.36 -10.27
C THR A 724 46.43 -21.16 -11.41
N ALA A 725 45.37 -21.93 -11.15
CA ALA A 725 44.68 -22.66 -12.22
C ALA A 725 44.11 -21.76 -13.32
N GLU A 726 43.62 -20.55 -13.00
CA GLU A 726 43.10 -19.62 -14.00
C GLU A 726 44.19 -19.15 -14.98
N GLU A 727 45.37 -18.82 -14.45
CA GLU A 727 46.49 -18.35 -15.25
C GLU A 727 47.11 -19.47 -16.11
N PHE A 728 47.26 -20.67 -15.55
CA PHE A 728 47.73 -21.84 -16.30
C PHE A 728 46.70 -22.31 -17.34
N ARG A 729 45.39 -22.18 -17.08
CA ARG A 729 44.35 -22.44 -18.08
C ARG A 729 44.42 -21.46 -19.24
N ARG A 730 44.67 -20.17 -18.96
CA ARG A 730 44.90 -19.16 -19.99
C ARG A 730 46.17 -19.46 -20.79
N LEU A 731 47.27 -19.83 -20.13
CA LEU A 731 48.52 -20.26 -20.77
C LEU A 731 48.29 -21.41 -21.76
N VAL A 732 47.60 -22.47 -21.33
CA VAL A 732 47.30 -23.64 -22.17
C VAL A 732 46.40 -23.25 -23.35
N MET A 733 45.37 -22.44 -23.11
CA MET A 733 44.45 -21.99 -24.15
C MET A 733 45.16 -21.14 -25.21
N GLU A 734 45.94 -20.13 -24.79
CA GLU A 734 46.67 -19.25 -25.71
C GLU A 734 47.70 -20.05 -26.53
N THR A 735 48.37 -21.03 -25.93
CA THR A 735 49.32 -21.89 -26.63
C THR A 735 48.60 -22.81 -27.64
N ARG A 736 47.43 -23.37 -27.30
CA ARG A 736 46.58 -24.16 -28.23
C ARG A 736 46.04 -23.33 -29.39
N LEU A 737 45.88 -22.02 -29.21
CA LEU A 737 45.50 -21.06 -30.25
C LEU A 737 46.70 -20.62 -31.14
N GLY A 738 47.86 -21.26 -30.99
CA GLY A 738 49.03 -21.04 -31.84
C GLY A 738 49.99 -19.95 -31.36
N ARG A 739 49.79 -19.41 -30.15
CA ARG A 739 50.71 -18.44 -29.54
C ARG A 739 51.94 -19.18 -28.98
N ASP A 740 53.13 -18.58 -29.12
CA ASP A 740 54.35 -19.20 -28.61
C ASP A 740 54.33 -19.32 -27.07
N ILE A 741 54.78 -20.47 -26.55
CA ILE A 741 54.73 -20.78 -25.12
C ILE A 741 55.68 -19.91 -24.29
N ASP A 742 56.82 -19.45 -24.82
CA ASP A 742 57.71 -18.52 -24.10
C ASP A 742 57.09 -17.15 -23.97
N ASP A 743 56.49 -16.65 -25.05
CA ASP A 743 55.81 -15.35 -25.04
C ASP A 743 54.56 -15.38 -24.15
N THR A 744 53.87 -16.52 -24.09
CA THR A 744 52.70 -16.70 -23.24
C THR A 744 53.09 -16.83 -21.76
N LEU A 745 54.18 -17.56 -21.44
CA LEU A 745 54.76 -17.61 -20.09
C LEU A 745 55.26 -16.24 -19.63
N ARG A 746 55.90 -15.47 -20.52
CA ARG A 746 56.35 -14.09 -20.24
C ARG A 746 55.18 -13.16 -19.95
N ALA A 747 54.14 -13.20 -20.79
CA ALA A 747 52.92 -12.43 -20.59
C ALA A 747 52.20 -12.81 -19.28
N MET A 748 52.22 -14.08 -18.90
CA MET A 748 51.72 -14.54 -17.60
C MET A 748 52.53 -13.95 -16.44
N GLY A 749 53.87 -13.94 -16.53
CA GLY A 749 54.73 -13.36 -15.50
C GLY A 749 54.54 -11.85 -15.30
N GLU A 750 54.38 -11.09 -16.38
CA GLU A 750 54.09 -9.65 -16.32
C GLU A 750 52.70 -9.34 -15.75
N ARG A 751 51.72 -10.21 -16.03
CA ARG A 751 50.35 -10.08 -15.57
C ARG A 751 50.20 -10.43 -14.09
N VAL A 752 50.69 -11.59 -13.67
CA VAL A 752 50.64 -12.01 -12.26
C VAL A 752 51.51 -11.11 -11.38
N GLY A 753 52.64 -10.64 -11.93
CA GLY A 753 53.56 -9.73 -11.25
C GLY A 753 54.22 -10.36 -10.01
N SER A 754 54.28 -11.69 -9.92
CA SER A 754 55.04 -12.40 -8.88
C SER A 754 56.52 -12.45 -9.25
N GLU A 755 57.40 -11.99 -8.36
CA GLU A 755 58.85 -12.05 -8.58
C GLU A 755 59.34 -13.50 -8.62
N ASP A 756 58.83 -14.36 -7.74
CA ASP A 756 59.22 -15.79 -7.69
C ASP A 756 58.84 -16.52 -9.00
N PHE A 757 57.71 -16.15 -9.62
CA PHE A 757 57.30 -16.74 -10.90
C PHE A 757 58.15 -16.25 -12.07
N LYS A 758 58.69 -15.02 -12.02
CA LYS A 758 59.63 -14.56 -13.04
C LYS A 758 60.91 -15.40 -13.03
N TRP A 759 61.39 -15.80 -11.86
CA TRP A 759 62.54 -16.71 -11.74
C TRP A 759 62.25 -18.10 -12.30
N VAL A 760 61.07 -18.67 -11.99
CA VAL A 760 60.58 -19.91 -12.59
C VAL A 760 60.58 -19.83 -14.12
N MET A 761 59.98 -18.76 -14.68
CA MET A 761 59.91 -18.56 -16.11
C MET A 761 61.30 -18.44 -16.75
N GLN A 762 62.21 -17.66 -16.14
CA GLN A 762 63.58 -17.53 -16.61
C GLN A 762 64.30 -18.87 -16.62
N ALA A 763 64.14 -19.68 -15.56
CA ALA A 763 64.72 -21.01 -15.47
C ALA A 763 64.17 -21.94 -16.58
N ILE A 764 62.85 -21.96 -16.81
CA ILE A 764 62.23 -22.72 -17.90
C ILE A 764 62.78 -22.28 -19.27
N GLN A 765 62.89 -20.98 -19.53
CA GLN A 765 63.37 -20.43 -20.81
C GLN A 765 64.83 -20.80 -21.07
N ILE A 766 65.71 -20.60 -20.09
CA ILE A 766 67.13 -20.93 -20.19
C ILE A 766 67.31 -22.42 -20.47
N HIS A 767 66.61 -23.26 -19.71
CA HIS A 767 66.78 -24.71 -19.80
C HIS A 767 66.22 -25.30 -21.09
N ARG A 768 65.17 -24.70 -21.63
CA ARG A 768 64.59 -25.12 -22.91
C ARG A 768 65.45 -24.76 -24.12
N GLN A 769 66.25 -23.69 -24.03
CA GLN A 769 67.19 -23.30 -25.09
C GLN A 769 68.49 -24.11 -25.06
N ILE A 770 68.98 -24.43 -23.86
CA ILE A 770 70.27 -25.12 -23.66
C ILE A 770 70.10 -26.64 -23.68
N GLY A 771 68.91 -27.15 -23.33
CA GLY A 771 68.60 -28.57 -23.19
C GLY A 771 69.05 -29.13 -21.84
N GLY A 772 68.18 -29.91 -21.18
CA GLY A 772 68.47 -30.55 -19.89
C GLY A 772 67.21 -31.10 -19.20
N ASP A 773 67.36 -31.64 -17.99
CA ASP A 773 66.23 -32.13 -17.18
C ASP A 773 65.46 -30.96 -16.53
N LEU A 774 64.34 -30.58 -17.14
CA LEU A 774 63.49 -29.50 -16.63
C LEU A 774 62.81 -29.86 -15.31
N ALA A 775 62.59 -31.15 -15.03
CA ALA A 775 61.98 -31.57 -13.77
C ALA A 775 62.91 -31.24 -12.58
N GLN A 776 64.21 -31.48 -12.71
CA GLN A 776 65.19 -31.14 -11.68
C GLN A 776 65.23 -29.62 -11.40
N VAL A 777 65.28 -28.80 -12.45
CA VAL A 777 65.34 -27.33 -12.30
C VAL A 777 64.09 -26.80 -11.60
N LEU A 778 62.90 -27.33 -11.94
CA LEU A 778 61.66 -26.93 -11.29
C LEU A 778 61.60 -27.36 -9.81
N ASP A 779 62.15 -28.53 -9.45
CA ASP A 779 62.25 -28.97 -8.06
C ASP A 779 63.14 -28.05 -7.22
N GLU A 780 64.31 -27.64 -7.75
CA GLU A 780 65.25 -26.73 -7.09
C GLU A 780 64.65 -25.33 -6.89
N VAL A 781 63.91 -24.83 -7.90
CA VAL A 781 63.20 -23.55 -7.76
C VAL A 781 62.04 -23.67 -6.76
N ALA A 782 61.32 -24.79 -6.75
CA ALA A 782 60.22 -25.03 -5.80
C ALA A 782 60.70 -25.09 -4.35
N SER A 783 61.82 -25.78 -4.07
CA SER A 783 62.40 -25.84 -2.72
C SER A 783 62.84 -24.45 -2.24
N THR A 784 63.51 -23.68 -3.10
CA THR A 784 63.95 -22.31 -2.80
C THR A 784 62.76 -21.40 -2.48
N ILE A 785 61.65 -21.49 -3.22
CA ILE A 785 60.43 -20.71 -2.95
C ILE A 785 59.83 -21.06 -1.59
N ARG A 786 59.79 -22.36 -1.23
CA ARG A 786 59.26 -22.82 0.07
C ARG A 786 60.11 -22.33 1.24
N GLU A 787 61.44 -22.44 1.14
CA GLU A 787 62.36 -21.92 2.16
C GLU A 787 62.15 -20.41 2.37
N ARG A 788 62.01 -19.66 1.27
CA ARG A 788 61.74 -18.22 1.31
C ARG A 788 60.39 -17.91 1.98
N GLU A 789 59.34 -18.66 1.66
CA GLU A 789 58.01 -18.49 2.26
C GLU A 789 58.00 -18.73 3.78
N GLN A 790 58.79 -19.71 4.24
CA GLN A 790 58.94 -19.99 5.67
C GLN A 790 59.60 -18.82 6.42
N VAL A 791 60.67 -18.25 5.85
CA VAL A 791 61.32 -17.05 6.40
C VAL A 791 60.34 -15.87 6.45
N PHE A 792 59.55 -15.65 5.40
CA PHE A 792 58.54 -14.59 5.37
C PHE A 792 57.45 -14.78 6.42
N ARG A 793 56.98 -16.02 6.65
CA ARG A 793 56.01 -16.31 7.71
C ARG A 793 56.56 -15.96 9.09
N GLN A 794 57.83 -16.24 9.34
CA GLN A 794 58.51 -15.92 10.60
C GLN A 794 58.66 -14.40 10.79
N VAL A 795 59.09 -13.67 9.76
CA VAL A 795 59.17 -12.19 9.79
C VAL A 795 57.79 -11.56 10.02
N LYS A 796 56.73 -12.11 9.39
CA LYS A 796 55.36 -11.61 9.56
C LYS A 796 54.83 -11.84 10.98
N ALA A 797 55.18 -12.95 11.61
CA ALA A 797 54.83 -13.24 13.00
C ALA A 797 55.53 -12.28 13.96
N LEU A 798 56.85 -12.09 13.81
CA LEU A 798 57.65 -11.20 14.67
C LEU A 798 57.24 -9.71 14.52
N SER A 799 56.81 -9.29 13.33
CA SER A 799 56.37 -7.89 13.07
C SER A 799 54.87 -7.64 13.34
N ALA A 800 54.12 -8.63 13.83
CA ALA A 800 52.67 -8.48 14.07
C ALA A 800 52.36 -7.47 15.18
N GLU A 801 53.15 -7.46 16.25
CA GLU A 801 52.98 -6.58 17.42
C GLU A 801 53.17 -5.09 17.06
N GLY A 802 54.25 -4.78 16.34
CA GLY A 802 54.52 -3.41 15.87
C GLY A 802 53.45 -2.90 14.89
N ARG A 803 52.92 -3.78 14.04
CA ARG A 803 51.81 -3.43 13.13
C ARG A 803 50.49 -3.20 13.85
N LEU A 804 50.16 -4.02 14.86
CA LEU A 804 48.93 -3.86 15.63
C LEU A 804 48.95 -2.52 16.40
N SER A 805 50.07 -2.22 17.05
CA SER A 805 50.27 -0.97 17.79
C SER A 805 50.14 0.26 16.87
N ALA A 806 50.73 0.19 15.67
CA ALA A 806 50.59 1.18 14.62
C ALA A 806 49.13 1.41 14.20
N ILE A 807 48.37 0.33 14.00
CA ILE A 807 46.94 0.40 13.59
C ILE A 807 46.10 1.04 14.70
N ILE A 808 46.30 0.63 15.96
CA ILE A 808 45.56 1.18 17.10
C ILE A 808 45.83 2.68 17.25
N LEU A 809 47.10 3.09 17.17
CA LEU A 809 47.49 4.50 17.27
C LEU A 809 46.89 5.36 16.15
N LEU A 810 46.83 4.84 14.92
CA LEU A 810 46.18 5.52 13.80
C LEU A 810 44.64 5.59 13.94
N ALA A 811 44.03 4.59 14.57
CA ALA A 811 42.58 4.49 14.69
C ALA A 811 42.01 5.34 15.85
N LEU A 812 42.81 5.54 16.92
CA LEU A 812 42.37 6.21 18.15
C LEU A 812 41.68 7.57 17.92
N PRO A 813 42.21 8.51 17.09
CA PRO A 813 41.58 9.82 16.91
C PRO A 813 40.17 9.72 16.31
N PHE A 814 39.94 8.77 15.39
CA PHE A 814 38.62 8.58 14.76
C PHE A 814 37.61 7.98 15.73
N VAL A 815 38.04 7.02 16.56
CA VAL A 815 37.18 6.42 17.58
C VAL A 815 36.78 7.48 18.61
N VAL A 816 37.71 8.33 19.04
CA VAL A 816 37.44 9.42 19.97
C VAL A 816 36.49 10.45 19.35
N VAL A 817 36.77 10.91 18.12
CA VAL A 817 35.88 11.86 17.40
C VAL A 817 34.49 11.28 17.19
N GLY A 818 34.38 10.01 16.79
CA GLY A 818 33.11 9.31 16.61
C GLY A 818 32.34 9.16 17.93
N GLY A 819 33.02 8.76 19.01
CA GLY A 819 32.43 8.62 20.34
C GLY A 819 31.91 9.95 20.88
N ILE A 820 32.67 11.04 20.75
CA ILE A 820 32.24 12.38 21.15
C ILE A 820 31.09 12.88 20.27
N SER A 821 31.11 12.60 18.97
CA SER A 821 30.02 12.99 18.06
C SER A 821 28.68 12.34 18.41
N VAL A 822 28.68 11.14 18.99
CA VAL A 822 27.46 10.45 19.46
C VAL A 822 27.05 10.91 20.86
N THR A 823 28.00 11.08 21.77
CA THR A 823 27.72 11.41 23.17
C THR A 823 27.42 12.90 23.40
N ASN A 824 28.04 13.79 22.64
CA ASN A 824 27.81 15.23 22.70
C ASN A 824 27.85 15.88 21.30
N PRO A 825 26.74 15.81 20.54
CA PRO A 825 26.64 16.39 19.20
C PRO A 825 26.92 17.90 19.17
N SER A 826 26.44 18.62 20.19
CA SER A 826 26.57 20.09 20.28
C SER A 826 28.03 20.56 20.39
N TYR A 827 28.90 19.77 21.02
CA TYR A 827 30.33 20.09 21.10
C TYR A 827 31.04 19.93 19.75
N MET A 828 30.60 18.98 18.93
CA MET A 828 31.22 18.68 17.64
C MET A 828 30.75 19.61 16.52
N ASP A 829 29.58 20.24 16.65
CA ASP A 829 29.05 21.15 15.63
C ASP A 829 29.98 22.34 15.36
N GLU A 830 30.63 22.89 16.38
CA GLU A 830 31.58 24.00 16.22
C GLU A 830 32.79 23.60 15.35
N LEU A 831 33.25 22.35 15.47
CA LEU A 831 34.39 21.83 14.71
C LEU A 831 34.05 21.66 13.21
N PHE A 832 32.79 21.36 12.89
CA PHE A 832 32.35 21.11 11.51
C PHE A 832 31.73 22.33 10.83
N THR A 833 31.28 23.34 11.57
CA THR A 833 30.60 24.51 11.00
C THR A 833 31.51 25.73 10.89
N THR A 834 32.46 25.91 11.81
CA THR A 834 33.34 27.08 11.82
C THR A 834 34.51 26.95 10.85
N ARG A 835 34.96 28.08 10.29
CA ARG A 835 36.15 28.10 9.40
C ARG A 835 37.41 27.63 10.13
N VAL A 836 37.55 27.96 11.42
CA VAL A 836 38.67 27.52 12.26
C VAL A 836 38.65 26.01 12.45
N GLY A 837 37.47 25.43 12.69
CA GLY A 837 37.29 23.98 12.80
C GLY A 837 37.73 23.23 11.54
N HIS A 838 37.37 23.73 10.36
CA HIS A 838 37.82 23.15 9.08
C HIS A 838 39.35 23.18 8.91
N TYR A 839 40.03 24.27 9.31
CA TYR A 839 41.49 24.35 9.26
C TYR A 839 42.16 23.36 10.24
N LEU A 840 41.58 23.17 11.42
CA LEU A 840 42.08 22.20 12.40
C LEU A 840 41.92 20.76 11.91
N ILE A 841 40.77 20.42 11.29
CA ILE A 841 40.55 19.11 10.67
C ILE A 841 41.59 18.87 9.56
N ALA A 842 41.78 19.84 8.66
CA ALA A 842 42.74 19.73 7.57
C ALA A 842 44.17 19.51 8.10
N THR A 843 44.58 20.28 9.10
CA THR A 843 45.90 20.16 9.74
C THR A 843 46.07 18.82 10.44
N GLY A 844 45.06 18.37 11.18
CA GLY A 844 45.06 17.06 11.83
C GLY A 844 45.21 15.92 10.83
N PHE A 845 44.50 15.98 9.69
CA PHE A 845 44.61 15.00 8.63
C PHE A 845 46.01 14.95 8.00
N VAL A 846 46.64 16.10 7.80
CA VAL A 846 48.03 16.18 7.31
C VAL A 846 49.00 15.55 8.31
N LEU A 847 48.89 15.87 9.60
CA LEU A 847 49.73 15.28 10.64
C LEU A 847 49.54 13.76 10.74
N MET A 848 48.30 13.28 10.64
CA MET A 848 48.00 11.86 10.59
C MET A 848 48.62 11.19 9.36
N ALA A 849 48.58 11.82 8.18
CA ALA A 849 49.20 11.29 6.98
C ALA A 849 50.73 11.19 7.12
N VAL A 850 51.37 12.20 7.71
CA VAL A 850 52.82 12.17 8.01
C VAL A 850 53.15 11.06 8.99
N GLY A 851 52.40 10.95 10.09
CA GLY A 851 52.58 9.89 11.09
C GLY A 851 52.40 8.50 10.49
N ALA A 852 51.39 8.31 9.63
CA ALA A 852 51.16 7.06 8.91
C ALA A 852 52.34 6.68 8.02
N VAL A 853 52.92 7.64 7.30
CA VAL A 853 54.10 7.41 6.45
C VAL A 853 55.32 7.03 7.28
N TRP A 854 55.54 7.69 8.41
CA TRP A 854 56.63 7.35 9.33
C TRP A 854 56.50 5.95 9.89
N VAL A 855 55.32 5.62 10.42
CA VAL A 855 55.05 4.30 10.99
C VAL A 855 55.19 3.22 9.92
N ARG A 856 54.67 3.45 8.71
CA ARG A 856 54.85 2.52 7.58
C ARG A 856 56.32 2.26 7.27
N LYS A 857 57.17 3.30 7.27
CA LYS A 857 58.62 3.16 7.03
C LYS A 857 59.35 2.40 8.14
N ILE A 858 58.91 2.51 9.38
CA ILE A 858 59.52 1.81 10.52
C ILE A 858 59.15 0.32 10.51
N VAL A 859 57.94 0.00 10.02
CA VAL A 859 57.35 -1.34 10.16
C VAL A 859 57.45 -2.19 8.89
N GLU A 860 57.73 -1.62 7.72
CA GLU A 860 58.04 -2.39 6.49
C GLU A 860 59.45 -3.01 6.57
N PRO A 861 59.58 -4.36 6.66
CA PRO A 861 60.88 -5.00 6.57
C PRO A 861 61.45 -4.79 5.16
N LYS A 862 62.64 -4.19 5.05
CA LYS A 862 63.38 -4.11 3.79
C LYS A 862 64.09 -5.44 3.55
N PHE A 863 63.65 -6.19 2.54
CA PHE A 863 64.40 -7.30 1.96
C PHE A 863 64.29 -7.25 0.44
#